data_AF-A0ABD5MSK3-F1
#
_entry.id   AF-A0ABD5MSK3-F1
#
_cell.length_a   1.000
_cell.length_b   1.000
_cell.length_c   1.000
_cell.angle_alpha   90.00
_cell.angle_beta   90.00
_cell.angle_gamma   90.00
#
_symmetry.space_group_name_H-M   'P 1'
#
loop_
_entity.id
_entity.type
_entity.pdbx_description
1 polymer ?
#
loop_
_entity_poly.entity_id
_entity_poly.type
_entity_poly.pdbx_seq_one_letter_code
_entity_poly.pdbx_strand_id
1 'polypeptide(L)'
;MKKSINKTKATAIIILTILITSSFILVANITVQAQTSVPSDVTPTNVQEGGSIPLPTGTTPDYEVVTNPYLSVRPATIGLNQIFLVNLWTEPAVHASRYLSDYKVTITKPSGTEDVILVDSYRADSTAWFEYIADEIGEWTIQFDFQGAYFPVGNYTSYPGAWIGPQVWSFVESAYYLPKAAAPRTLMVQEEPVLSWPYGEPSTDYWERPVSPENRGWWPILGYFPSTGVTGGGQGWPADTNIYMNPDYDFVPYVQGPETSHIVWKRTDNIGGLIGGVAPQECWTSGGNAPSIIYAGRCYDSVTKVVDGLVTSVWQCYDLRTGEVYWERDIDTSTPNFVMYQKGFSEVPGGGEVFGRNMYLCSISGGNLNRYNPTTGALSQQIDLSPLTSATLYGDDKFVSLQNLGGQRYLIEWTLGVENLPRLQTVYTVEVLNNVTWPWNNLGDSQDFESMIAFDVGAVTPPAVGAWVGLTLRAADMKTGQELWSKTIEDDKYFSSSTAVADHGKGAVAMGNGYWLAWDLRTGNQAWKSEITDLPWGMWWPYSVSSAYGMIIDGTYAGMYAIDWDDGSIVWFYEDETEFEFETAYVNSDGTAVNPFRDSQIIADGKVYTRNQEHTPGQPLTRGWSTHCIDAFTGEGLWEIAGYGSAGAIADGYLVVDADYLGQTLVIGKGKSATTVTAPDVAVPKGTAFTIKGTVLDQSPAQPGTPCVSPESMSTQMEYLHMQRPISGLHGDETINGVTVMLSAIAYDGSYVDIGTVITEGYSGTFGHSWTPTEEGTYKIIASFEGDASYGSSSSTTWVTVGPEASSGGTIEPEPTPETPLITTEIAIIAAVAVAVVIGIVAYWGLKKRQ
;
A
#
# COMPACT_ATOMS: atom_id res chain seq x y z
N MET A 1 64.23 25.03 13.87
CA MET A 1 62.79 25.14 13.54
C MET A 1 62.14 23.77 13.75
N LYS A 2 60.96 23.70 14.36
CA LYS A 2 60.08 22.51 14.32
C LYS A 2 58.67 23.02 13.98
N LYS A 3 58.14 22.68 12.79
CA LYS A 3 56.75 23.00 12.45
C LYS A 3 55.83 22.03 13.20
N SER A 4 54.86 22.55 13.93
CA SER A 4 53.76 21.74 14.45
C SER A 4 52.82 21.35 13.30
N ILE A 5 52.59 20.05 13.14
CA ILE A 5 51.53 19.56 12.24
C ILE A 5 50.22 19.65 13.03
N ASN A 6 49.28 20.44 12.52
CA ASN A 6 47.97 20.60 13.14
C ASN A 6 47.17 19.29 12.99
N LYS A 7 47.01 18.55 14.09
CA LYS A 7 46.38 17.22 14.10
C LYS A 7 45.00 17.23 13.45
N THR A 8 44.17 18.24 13.69
CA THR A 8 42.82 18.33 13.09
C THR A 8 42.88 18.39 11.57
N LYS A 9 43.84 19.12 10.99
CA LYS A 9 44.03 19.14 9.53
C LYS A 9 44.66 17.85 9.00
N ALA A 10 45.52 17.18 9.76
CA ALA A 10 46.05 15.86 9.38
C ALA A 10 44.94 14.80 9.36
N THR A 11 44.08 14.77 10.39
CA THR A 11 42.93 13.85 10.45
C THR A 11 41.91 14.16 9.36
N ALA A 12 41.58 15.43 9.11
CA ALA A 12 40.69 15.82 8.01
C ALA A 12 41.26 15.43 6.63
N ILE A 13 42.58 15.57 6.40
CA ILE A 13 43.23 15.12 5.15
C ILE A 13 43.22 13.59 5.04
N ILE A 14 43.41 12.85 6.15
CA ILE A 14 43.33 11.38 6.15
C ILE A 14 41.91 10.92 5.87
N ILE A 15 40.89 11.49 6.51
CA ILE A 15 39.47 11.17 6.27
C ILE A 15 39.08 11.55 4.83
N LEU A 16 39.49 12.73 4.34
CA LEU A 16 39.22 13.13 2.96
C LEU A 16 39.97 12.24 1.95
N THR A 17 41.18 11.78 2.27
CA THR A 17 41.92 10.83 1.42
C THR A 17 41.26 9.45 1.44
N ILE A 18 40.77 8.98 2.60
CA ILE A 18 40.01 7.72 2.71
C ILE A 18 38.70 7.83 1.91
N LEU A 19 37.93 8.91 2.07
CA LEU A 19 36.72 9.17 1.30
C LEU A 19 37.02 9.22 -0.21
N ILE A 20 38.03 10.00 -0.63
CA ILE A 20 38.47 10.07 -2.02
C ILE A 20 38.96 8.72 -2.55
N THR A 21 39.67 7.90 -1.75
CA THR A 21 40.04 6.54 -2.18
C THR A 21 38.86 5.56 -2.15
N SER A 22 37.83 5.77 -1.33
CA SER A 22 36.61 4.96 -1.36
C SER A 22 35.76 5.29 -2.59
N SER A 23 35.62 6.56 -2.95
CA SER A 23 34.97 6.98 -4.20
C SER A 23 35.82 6.63 -5.45
N PHE A 24 37.15 6.61 -5.35
CA PHE A 24 38.04 6.04 -6.40
C PHE A 24 38.24 4.52 -6.29
N ILE A 25 37.52 3.82 -5.40
CA ILE A 25 37.36 2.35 -5.43
C ILE A 25 35.98 2.01 -6.02
N LEU A 26 34.94 2.80 -5.73
CA LEU A 26 33.64 2.76 -6.41
C LEU A 26 33.68 3.26 -7.85
N VAL A 27 34.61 4.15 -8.19
CA VAL A 27 34.92 4.60 -9.56
C VAL A 27 36.38 4.32 -9.90
N ALA A 28 36.95 3.26 -9.31
CA ALA A 28 38.07 2.60 -9.96
C ALA A 28 37.55 2.00 -11.26
N ASN A 29 38.32 2.14 -12.34
CA ASN A 29 38.31 1.09 -13.34
C ASN A 29 38.94 -0.14 -12.67
N ILE A 30 38.11 -0.95 -12.01
CA ILE A 30 38.22 -2.39 -12.20
C ILE A 30 38.23 -2.54 -13.71
N THR A 31 39.35 -2.97 -14.28
CA THR A 31 39.30 -3.57 -15.61
C THR A 31 38.51 -4.85 -15.42
N VAL A 32 37.18 -4.72 -15.49
CA VAL A 32 36.28 -5.84 -15.73
C VAL A 32 36.87 -6.48 -16.96
N GLN A 33 37.53 -7.62 -16.78
CA GLN A 33 37.77 -8.50 -17.90
C GLN A 33 36.37 -8.83 -18.39
N ALA A 34 36.00 -8.28 -19.54
CA ALA A 34 34.68 -8.51 -20.11
C ALA A 34 34.49 -10.02 -20.09
N GLN A 35 33.44 -10.49 -19.41
CA GLN A 35 33.08 -11.90 -19.42
C GLN A 35 32.42 -12.23 -20.76
N THR A 36 33.20 -12.07 -21.82
CA THR A 36 32.95 -12.74 -23.08
C THR A 36 32.93 -14.23 -22.75
N SER A 37 31.79 -14.87 -23.02
CA SER A 37 31.66 -16.33 -22.97
C SER A 37 32.60 -17.02 -23.97
N VAL A 38 33.05 -16.26 -24.97
CA VAL A 38 34.23 -16.51 -25.81
C VAL A 38 35.53 -16.16 -25.06
N PRO A 39 36.53 -17.05 -24.95
CA PRO A 39 37.83 -16.74 -24.33
C PRO A 39 38.56 -15.55 -24.96
N SER A 40 39.31 -14.79 -24.16
CA SER A 40 39.94 -13.51 -24.57
C SER A 40 41.00 -13.61 -25.68
N ASP A 41 41.45 -14.82 -26.02
CA ASP A 41 42.36 -15.15 -27.11
C ASP A 41 41.65 -15.58 -28.42
N VAL A 42 40.32 -15.75 -28.38
CA VAL A 42 39.49 -16.17 -29.53
C VAL A 42 38.76 -14.96 -30.12
N THR A 43 39.14 -14.58 -31.34
CA THR A 43 38.38 -13.60 -32.13
C THR A 43 37.11 -14.25 -32.69
N PRO A 44 35.90 -13.74 -32.38
CA PRO A 44 34.66 -14.26 -32.94
C PRO A 44 34.63 -14.11 -34.47
N THR A 45 34.28 -15.19 -35.18
CA THR A 45 33.99 -15.18 -36.62
C THR A 45 32.48 -15.28 -36.84
N ASN A 46 31.97 -14.80 -37.98
CA ASN A 46 30.53 -14.66 -38.24
C ASN A 46 29.80 -13.84 -37.15
N VAL A 47 30.26 -12.60 -36.92
CA VAL A 47 29.60 -11.64 -36.03
C VAL A 47 28.41 -11.00 -36.75
N GLN A 48 27.25 -11.04 -36.11
CA GLN A 48 25.98 -10.54 -36.57
C GLN A 48 25.52 -9.37 -35.68
N GLU A 49 24.68 -8.50 -36.25
CA GLU A 49 24.28 -7.24 -35.62
C GLU A 49 23.32 -7.47 -34.44
N GLY A 50 22.26 -8.25 -34.63
CA GLY A 50 21.25 -8.53 -33.61
C GLY A 50 19.90 -8.97 -34.18
N GLY A 51 19.49 -8.36 -35.29
CA GLY A 51 18.18 -8.61 -35.90
C GLY A 51 17.99 -10.05 -36.42
N SER A 52 16.74 -10.47 -36.45
CA SER A 52 16.30 -11.72 -37.08
C SER A 52 16.24 -11.62 -38.60
N ILE A 53 16.18 -12.75 -39.28
CA ILE A 53 15.88 -12.82 -40.73
C ILE A 53 14.67 -13.73 -40.99
N PRO A 54 14.00 -13.63 -42.16
CA PRO A 54 13.04 -14.64 -42.60
C PRO A 54 13.71 -16.02 -42.75
N LEU A 55 13.00 -17.10 -42.41
CA LEU A 55 13.51 -18.48 -42.52
C LEU A 55 13.90 -18.81 -43.98
N PRO A 56 15.19 -19.09 -44.28
CA PRO A 56 15.60 -19.30 -45.67
C PRO A 56 15.03 -20.60 -46.24
N THR A 57 14.51 -20.56 -47.47
CA THR A 57 13.78 -21.68 -48.08
C THR A 57 14.59 -22.98 -48.11
N GLY A 58 14.06 -24.03 -47.48
CA GLY A 58 14.73 -25.34 -47.39
C GLY A 58 15.65 -25.50 -46.19
N THR A 59 15.72 -24.51 -45.28
CA THR A 59 16.35 -24.64 -43.96
C THR A 59 15.40 -25.35 -43.00
N THR A 60 15.94 -26.22 -42.15
CA THR A 60 15.28 -26.71 -40.94
C THR A 60 16.02 -26.10 -39.75
N PRO A 61 15.35 -25.41 -38.82
CA PRO A 61 16.00 -24.88 -37.61
C PRO A 61 16.37 -26.00 -36.64
N ASP A 62 17.31 -25.73 -35.73
CA ASP A 62 17.70 -26.69 -34.68
C ASP A 62 16.72 -26.65 -33.49
N TYR A 63 16.05 -25.52 -33.26
CA TYR A 63 14.96 -25.35 -32.29
C TYR A 63 13.82 -24.49 -32.88
N GLU A 64 12.57 -24.91 -32.72
CA GLU A 64 11.37 -24.11 -33.04
C GLU A 64 10.75 -23.57 -31.75
N VAL A 65 10.55 -22.25 -31.67
CA VAL A 65 10.01 -21.57 -30.49
C VAL A 65 8.54 -21.24 -30.72
N VAL A 66 7.66 -21.74 -29.86
CA VAL A 66 6.24 -21.37 -29.85
C VAL A 66 6.13 -19.91 -29.40
N THR A 67 5.65 -19.05 -30.31
CA THR A 67 5.56 -17.60 -30.06
C THR A 67 4.11 -17.17 -29.85
N ASN A 68 3.87 -16.33 -28.85
CA ASN A 68 2.62 -15.63 -28.58
C ASN A 68 2.81 -14.12 -28.82
N PRO A 69 2.27 -13.55 -29.91
CA PRO A 69 2.27 -12.12 -30.17
C PRO A 69 1.11 -11.42 -29.47
N TYR A 70 1.37 -10.23 -28.95
CA TYR A 70 0.45 -9.42 -28.17
C TYR A 70 0.31 -8.01 -28.74
N LEU A 71 -0.89 -7.44 -28.62
CA LEU A 71 -1.28 -6.14 -29.15
C LEU A 71 -2.19 -5.42 -28.14
N SER A 72 -1.78 -4.20 -27.79
CA SER A 72 -2.54 -3.22 -27.01
C SER A 72 -2.72 -1.95 -27.84
N VAL A 73 -3.90 -1.35 -27.72
CA VAL A 73 -4.24 -0.03 -28.28
C VAL A 73 -4.93 0.74 -27.18
N ARG A 74 -4.50 1.97 -26.90
CA ARG A 74 -5.02 2.76 -25.78
C ARG A 74 -5.19 4.24 -26.09
N PRO A 75 -6.24 4.90 -25.58
CA PRO A 75 -7.45 4.31 -24.94
C PRO A 75 -8.37 3.56 -25.92
N ALA A 76 -9.35 2.80 -25.45
CA ALA A 76 -10.39 2.16 -26.27
C ALA A 76 -11.41 3.14 -26.88
N THR A 77 -11.77 4.19 -26.14
CA THR A 77 -12.84 5.12 -26.49
C THR A 77 -12.29 6.54 -26.50
N ILE A 78 -11.80 6.97 -27.66
CA ILE A 78 -10.99 8.19 -27.81
C ILE A 78 -11.79 9.35 -28.43
N GLY A 79 -11.58 10.59 -27.99
CA GLY A 79 -12.14 11.75 -28.68
C GLY A 79 -11.44 12.04 -30.03
N LEU A 80 -12.19 12.54 -31.01
CA LEU A 80 -11.64 12.84 -32.34
C LEU A 80 -10.42 13.80 -32.27
N ASN A 81 -9.35 13.45 -32.99
CA ASN A 81 -8.02 14.09 -33.00
C ASN A 81 -7.16 13.91 -31.74
N GLN A 82 -7.59 13.17 -30.72
CA GLN A 82 -6.66 12.69 -29.69
C GLN A 82 -5.73 11.60 -30.29
N ILE A 83 -4.56 11.42 -29.68
CA ILE A 83 -3.55 10.42 -30.09
C ILE A 83 -3.81 9.12 -29.33
N PHE A 84 -3.77 7.98 -30.01
CA PHE A 84 -3.75 6.67 -29.37
C PHE A 84 -2.34 6.05 -29.46
N LEU A 85 -1.95 5.31 -28.43
CA LEU A 85 -0.71 4.54 -28.42
C LEU A 85 -0.99 3.09 -28.83
N VAL A 86 -0.10 2.52 -29.64
CA VAL A 86 -0.09 1.10 -30.00
C VAL A 86 1.15 0.46 -29.38
N ASN A 87 0.96 -0.59 -28.58
CA ASN A 87 2.04 -1.40 -28.00
C ASN A 87 1.95 -2.83 -28.51
N LEU A 88 3.09 -3.45 -28.79
CA LEU A 88 3.16 -4.81 -29.34
C LEU A 88 4.41 -5.56 -28.87
N TRP A 89 4.31 -6.86 -28.63
CA TRP A 89 5.44 -7.70 -28.21
C TRP A 89 5.20 -9.18 -28.49
N THR A 90 6.20 -10.02 -28.17
CA THR A 90 6.07 -11.47 -28.22
C THR A 90 6.63 -12.12 -26.95
N GLU A 91 6.04 -13.25 -26.54
CA GLU A 91 6.64 -14.18 -25.58
C GLU A 91 6.80 -15.57 -26.21
N PRO A 92 7.85 -16.35 -25.87
CA PRO A 92 8.96 -15.98 -25.00
C PRO A 92 9.85 -14.90 -25.64
N ALA A 93 10.36 -13.97 -24.83
CA ALA A 93 11.29 -12.94 -25.28
C ALA A 93 12.66 -13.50 -25.75
N VAL A 94 13.39 -12.74 -26.59
CA VAL A 94 14.71 -13.14 -27.10
C VAL A 94 15.86 -12.88 -26.12
N HIS A 95 17.03 -13.50 -26.34
CA HIS A 95 18.25 -13.14 -25.60
C HIS A 95 18.71 -11.69 -25.88
N ALA A 96 19.27 -11.00 -24.89
CA ALA A 96 19.66 -9.57 -24.93
C ALA A 96 20.69 -9.15 -26.00
N SER A 97 21.27 -10.09 -26.74
CA SER A 97 22.11 -9.82 -27.93
C SER A 97 21.33 -9.83 -29.26
N ARG A 98 20.03 -10.12 -29.23
CA ARG A 98 19.13 -10.28 -30.39
C ARG A 98 17.93 -9.31 -30.29
N TYR A 99 17.25 -9.08 -31.41
CA TYR A 99 15.90 -8.48 -31.50
C TYR A 99 15.15 -9.07 -32.69
N LEU A 100 13.83 -8.88 -32.71
CA LEU A 100 12.93 -9.36 -33.76
C LEU A 100 12.68 -8.22 -34.75
N SER A 101 12.78 -8.52 -36.04
CA SER A 101 12.70 -7.51 -37.11
C SER A 101 11.37 -7.55 -37.85
N ASP A 102 10.98 -6.42 -38.45
CA ASP A 102 9.80 -6.29 -39.31
C ASP A 102 8.47 -6.76 -38.66
N TYR A 103 8.20 -6.39 -37.40
CA TYR A 103 6.85 -6.53 -36.81
C TYR A 103 5.85 -5.75 -37.67
N LYS A 104 4.87 -6.44 -38.27
CA LYS A 104 3.85 -5.84 -39.14
C LYS A 104 2.57 -5.51 -38.38
N VAL A 105 2.24 -4.23 -38.28
CA VAL A 105 0.91 -3.76 -37.86
C VAL A 105 0.13 -3.28 -39.08
N THR A 106 -1.18 -3.51 -39.09
CA THR A 106 -2.11 -3.02 -40.11
C THR A 106 -3.27 -2.34 -39.43
N ILE A 107 -3.56 -1.11 -39.84
CA ILE A 107 -4.58 -0.24 -39.27
C ILE A 107 -5.63 0.00 -40.35
N THR A 108 -6.85 -0.46 -40.12
CA THR A 108 -8.00 -0.30 -41.02
C THR A 108 -8.94 0.77 -40.44
N LYS A 109 -9.13 1.85 -41.20
CA LYS A 109 -10.01 2.99 -40.84
C LYS A 109 -11.49 2.67 -41.15
N PRO A 110 -12.47 3.41 -40.56
CA PRO A 110 -13.90 3.25 -40.86
C PRO A 110 -14.24 3.37 -42.36
N SER A 111 -13.48 4.18 -43.11
CA SER A 111 -13.54 4.31 -44.57
C SER A 111 -13.12 3.07 -45.36
N GLY A 112 -12.58 2.03 -44.72
CA GLY A 112 -11.96 0.87 -45.37
C GLY A 112 -10.55 1.13 -45.92
N THR A 113 -9.90 2.21 -45.48
CA THR A 113 -8.51 2.53 -45.81
C THR A 113 -7.55 1.72 -44.92
N GLU A 114 -6.53 1.08 -45.50
CA GLU A 114 -5.50 0.33 -44.74
C GLU A 114 -4.15 1.06 -44.76
N ASP A 115 -3.60 1.34 -43.58
CA ASP A 115 -2.19 1.73 -43.38
C ASP A 115 -1.40 0.52 -42.85
N VAL A 116 -0.18 0.32 -43.34
CA VAL A 116 0.72 -0.77 -42.90
C VAL A 116 2.01 -0.18 -42.33
N ILE A 117 2.33 -0.57 -41.09
CA ILE A 117 3.50 -0.11 -40.33
C ILE A 117 4.41 -1.31 -40.09
N LEU A 118 5.71 -1.12 -40.31
CA LEU A 118 6.78 -2.06 -39.93
C LEU A 118 7.63 -1.41 -38.84
N VAL A 119 7.94 -2.16 -37.78
CA VAL A 119 8.78 -1.71 -36.67
C VAL A 119 9.66 -2.87 -36.18
N ASP A 120 10.88 -2.57 -35.73
CA ASP A 120 11.75 -3.57 -35.08
C ASP A 120 11.47 -3.61 -33.58
N SER A 121 11.63 -4.77 -32.94
CA SER A 121 11.54 -4.89 -31.49
C SER A 121 12.76 -4.28 -30.79
N TYR A 122 12.59 -3.85 -29.55
CA TYR A 122 13.70 -3.68 -28.62
C TYR A 122 14.39 -5.03 -28.38
N ARG A 123 15.66 -4.96 -28.00
CA ARG A 123 16.52 -6.10 -27.67
C ARG A 123 16.16 -6.66 -26.29
N ALA A 124 16.39 -7.96 -26.08
CA ALA A 124 15.82 -8.73 -24.96
C ALA A 124 14.29 -8.77 -25.02
N ASP A 125 13.64 -7.78 -24.43
CA ASP A 125 12.23 -7.78 -24.00
C ASP A 125 11.22 -7.93 -25.14
N SER A 126 11.66 -7.83 -26.41
CA SER A 126 10.87 -8.15 -27.60
C SER A 126 9.63 -7.27 -27.80
N THR A 127 9.57 -6.14 -27.10
CA THR A 127 8.55 -5.09 -27.17
C THR A 127 8.82 -4.06 -28.27
N ALA A 128 7.77 -3.41 -28.76
CA ALA A 128 7.82 -2.18 -29.56
C ALA A 128 6.55 -1.35 -29.32
N TRP A 129 6.58 -0.06 -29.67
CA TRP A 129 5.41 0.82 -29.62
C TRP A 129 5.50 1.97 -30.62
N PHE A 130 4.36 2.58 -30.95
CA PHE A 130 4.26 3.83 -31.71
C PHE A 130 2.94 4.55 -31.43
N GLU A 131 2.91 5.87 -31.64
CA GLU A 131 1.70 6.71 -31.54
C GLU A 131 1.02 6.86 -32.91
N TYR A 132 -0.31 6.99 -32.93
CA TYR A 132 -1.10 7.28 -34.13
C TYR A 132 -2.27 8.24 -33.78
N ILE A 133 -2.74 9.04 -34.74
CA ILE A 133 -3.81 10.04 -34.54
C ILE A 133 -5.17 9.49 -34.97
N ALA A 134 -6.20 9.58 -34.12
CA ALA A 134 -7.57 9.26 -34.50
C ALA A 134 -8.17 10.36 -35.40
N ASP A 135 -8.05 10.23 -36.73
CA ASP A 135 -8.44 11.24 -37.73
C ASP A 135 -9.80 11.01 -38.42
N GLU A 136 -10.52 9.94 -38.07
CA GLU A 136 -11.83 9.56 -38.63
C GLU A 136 -12.75 9.06 -37.51
N ILE A 137 -13.97 9.60 -37.37
CA ILE A 137 -14.97 9.14 -36.38
C ILE A 137 -15.47 7.74 -36.77
N GLY A 138 -15.50 6.81 -35.82
CA GLY A 138 -16.06 5.47 -35.99
C GLY A 138 -15.22 4.38 -35.33
N GLU A 139 -15.48 3.14 -35.73
CA GLU A 139 -14.76 1.94 -35.30
C GLU A 139 -13.55 1.69 -36.21
N TRP A 140 -12.35 1.69 -35.62
CA TRP A 140 -11.09 1.33 -36.26
C TRP A 140 -10.69 -0.09 -35.89
N THR A 141 -9.99 -0.81 -36.78
CA THR A 141 -9.40 -2.13 -36.50
C THR A 141 -7.88 -2.08 -36.61
N ILE A 142 -7.17 -2.60 -35.61
CA ILE A 142 -5.71 -2.71 -35.59
C ILE A 142 -5.32 -4.19 -35.47
N GLN A 143 -4.47 -4.69 -36.37
CA GLN A 143 -4.01 -6.08 -36.43
C GLN A 143 -2.49 -6.16 -36.40
N PHE A 144 -1.92 -7.03 -35.55
CA PHE A 144 -0.48 -7.35 -35.52
C PHE A 144 -0.24 -8.75 -36.07
N ASP A 145 0.58 -8.84 -37.13
CA ASP A 145 1.01 -10.08 -37.77
C ASP A 145 2.51 -10.32 -37.47
N PHE A 146 2.82 -11.23 -36.55
CA PHE A 146 4.21 -11.69 -36.37
C PHE A 146 4.55 -12.74 -37.43
N GLN A 147 5.42 -12.38 -38.38
CA GLN A 147 5.74 -13.21 -39.56
C GLN A 147 6.74 -14.34 -39.28
N GLY A 148 7.13 -14.54 -38.02
CA GLY A 148 8.15 -15.51 -37.62
C GLY A 148 9.57 -14.99 -37.84
N ALA A 149 10.51 -15.44 -37.02
CA ALA A 149 11.86 -14.86 -36.97
C ALA A 149 12.92 -15.94 -36.80
N TYR A 150 13.88 -16.01 -37.72
CA TYR A 150 14.97 -16.99 -37.72
C TYR A 150 16.29 -16.35 -37.28
N PHE A 151 16.96 -17.01 -36.34
CA PHE A 151 18.30 -16.67 -35.85
C PHE A 151 19.27 -17.82 -36.19
N PRO A 152 20.13 -17.67 -37.22
CA PRO A 152 21.13 -18.69 -37.57
C PRO A 152 22.24 -18.83 -36.53
N VAL A 153 22.90 -19.98 -36.55
CA VAL A 153 24.15 -20.27 -35.81
C VAL A 153 25.19 -19.17 -36.06
N GLY A 154 25.73 -18.57 -34.99
CA GLY A 154 26.67 -17.46 -35.12
C GLY A 154 26.92 -16.67 -33.84
N ASN A 155 27.64 -15.57 -33.98
CA ASN A 155 28.02 -14.69 -32.87
C ASN A 155 27.17 -13.41 -32.90
N TYR A 156 26.52 -13.06 -31.81
CA TYR A 156 25.64 -11.90 -31.69
C TYR A 156 26.19 -10.90 -30.68
N THR A 157 26.06 -9.60 -30.95
CA THR A 157 26.64 -8.54 -30.10
C THR A 157 25.56 -7.80 -29.33
N SER A 158 25.70 -7.66 -28.01
CA SER A 158 24.84 -6.80 -27.20
C SER A 158 25.18 -5.32 -27.39
N TYR A 159 24.17 -4.45 -27.30
CA TYR A 159 24.31 -3.04 -27.65
C TYR A 159 25.18 -2.26 -26.65
N PRO A 160 26.08 -1.34 -27.10
CA PRO A 160 26.85 -0.48 -26.21
C PRO A 160 25.96 0.47 -25.40
N GLY A 161 25.64 0.09 -24.15
CA GLY A 161 24.73 0.80 -23.27
C GLY A 161 23.71 -0.10 -22.56
N ALA A 162 23.55 -1.36 -22.99
CA ALA A 162 22.78 -2.36 -22.25
C ALA A 162 23.42 -2.65 -20.88
N TRP A 163 22.64 -3.09 -19.88
CA TRP A 163 23.11 -3.41 -18.52
C TRP A 163 24.25 -4.45 -18.52
N ILE A 164 24.16 -5.47 -19.38
CA ILE A 164 25.21 -6.50 -19.57
C ILE A 164 26.50 -5.96 -20.22
N GLY A 165 26.51 -4.71 -20.68
CA GLY A 165 27.58 -4.10 -21.46
C GLY A 165 27.70 -4.67 -22.88
N PRO A 166 28.64 -4.16 -23.69
CA PRO A 166 28.95 -4.70 -25.00
C PRO A 166 29.72 -6.03 -24.87
N GLN A 167 29.06 -7.13 -25.23
CA GLN A 167 29.57 -8.50 -25.17
C GLN A 167 29.20 -9.25 -26.45
N VAL A 168 29.99 -10.27 -26.81
CA VAL A 168 29.68 -11.17 -27.93
C VAL A 168 29.29 -12.53 -27.39
N TRP A 169 28.14 -13.03 -27.84
CA TRP A 169 27.51 -14.27 -27.42
C TRP A 169 27.46 -15.26 -28.59
N SER A 170 27.98 -16.46 -28.37
CA SER A 170 28.02 -17.55 -29.38
C SER A 170 26.82 -18.47 -29.24
N PHE A 171 26.04 -18.61 -30.31
CA PHE A 171 24.95 -19.57 -30.42
C PHE A 171 25.37 -20.68 -31.38
N VAL A 172 25.40 -21.93 -30.88
CA VAL A 172 25.86 -23.12 -31.62
C VAL A 172 24.75 -23.83 -32.39
N GLU A 173 23.50 -23.48 -32.08
CA GLU A 173 22.25 -23.99 -32.65
C GLU A 173 21.43 -22.79 -33.16
N SER A 174 20.61 -23.02 -34.19
CA SER A 174 19.70 -22.02 -34.76
C SER A 174 18.30 -22.10 -34.15
N ALA A 175 17.65 -20.95 -33.99
CA ALA A 175 16.28 -20.85 -33.45
C ALA A 175 15.33 -20.22 -34.47
N TYR A 176 14.11 -20.76 -34.59
CA TYR A 176 13.03 -20.17 -35.36
C TYR A 176 11.80 -19.90 -34.48
N TYR A 177 11.48 -18.63 -34.29
CA TYR A 177 10.25 -18.19 -33.63
C TYR A 177 9.10 -18.32 -34.63
N LEU A 178 8.08 -19.10 -34.26
CA LEU A 178 7.00 -19.49 -35.16
C LEU A 178 6.06 -18.30 -35.48
N PRO A 179 5.58 -18.18 -36.73
CA PRO A 179 4.67 -17.10 -37.13
C PRO A 179 3.28 -17.26 -36.51
N LYS A 180 2.69 -16.14 -36.07
CA LYS A 180 1.35 -16.08 -35.47
C LYS A 180 0.79 -14.66 -35.59
N ALA A 181 -0.52 -14.51 -35.68
CA ALA A 181 -1.20 -13.23 -35.56
C ALA A 181 -1.69 -13.03 -34.12
N ALA A 182 -1.65 -11.79 -33.63
CA ALA A 182 -2.39 -11.42 -32.42
C ALA A 182 -3.90 -11.39 -32.73
N ALA A 183 -4.74 -11.32 -31.70
CA ALA A 183 -6.13 -10.91 -31.93
C ALA A 183 -6.15 -9.44 -32.41
N PRO A 184 -7.04 -9.05 -33.36
CA PRO A 184 -7.22 -7.65 -33.71
C PRO A 184 -7.83 -6.89 -32.53
N ARG A 185 -7.50 -5.60 -32.43
CA ARG A 185 -8.08 -4.65 -31.47
C ARG A 185 -8.98 -3.64 -32.18
N THR A 186 -10.11 -3.34 -31.58
CA THR A 186 -11.00 -2.25 -31.98
C THR A 186 -10.69 -0.99 -31.20
N LEU A 187 -10.85 0.17 -31.86
CA LEU A 187 -10.75 1.49 -31.25
C LEU A 187 -12.00 2.28 -31.66
N MET A 188 -12.74 2.80 -30.69
CA MET A 188 -13.92 3.64 -30.89
C MET A 188 -13.54 5.11 -30.81
N VAL A 189 -13.81 5.87 -31.87
CA VAL A 189 -13.62 7.34 -31.87
C VAL A 189 -14.96 8.03 -31.60
N GLN A 190 -15.08 8.72 -30.46
CA GLN A 190 -16.26 9.48 -30.01
C GLN A 190 -15.98 10.99 -29.83
N GLU A 191 -16.81 11.69 -29.05
CA GLU A 191 -16.80 13.15 -28.92
C GLU A 191 -16.79 13.70 -27.45
N GLU A 192 -16.79 12.86 -26.40
CA GLU A 192 -16.91 13.25 -24.95
C GLU A 192 -16.12 12.31 -23.96
N PRO A 193 -15.86 12.67 -22.66
CA PRO A 193 -15.10 11.89 -21.62
C PRO A 193 -15.92 11.23 -20.43
N VAL A 194 -15.30 10.60 -19.38
CA VAL A 194 -15.88 9.54 -18.47
C VAL A 194 -15.35 9.45 -16.97
N LEU A 195 -16.17 9.13 -15.91
CA LEU A 195 -15.81 8.87 -14.45
C LEU A 195 -16.88 8.07 -13.58
N SER A 196 -16.56 7.48 -12.38
CA SER A 196 -17.50 6.89 -11.32
C SER A 196 -16.87 6.47 -9.92
N TRP A 197 -17.64 6.09 -8.85
CA TRP A 197 -17.17 5.64 -7.47
C TRP A 197 -18.23 4.87 -6.55
N PRO A 198 -17.87 4.00 -5.54
CA PRO A 198 -18.78 3.20 -4.62
C PRO A 198 -18.78 3.48 -3.06
N TYR A 199 -19.13 2.52 -2.15
CA TYR A 199 -19.45 2.74 -0.68
C TYR A 199 -19.54 1.49 0.29
N GLY A 200 -19.12 1.58 1.58
CA GLY A 200 -19.36 0.59 2.70
C GLY A 200 -18.82 1.03 4.11
N GLU A 201 -18.89 0.29 5.27
CA GLU A 201 -19.75 -0.82 5.77
C GLU A 201 -19.90 -0.89 7.35
N PRO A 202 -18.93 -1.33 8.21
CA PRO A 202 -19.20 -1.88 9.58
C PRO A 202 -19.30 -0.85 10.77
N SER A 203 -19.02 -1.25 12.05
CA SER A 203 -18.64 -0.25 13.07
C SER A 203 -17.23 0.24 12.81
N THR A 204 -17.20 1.17 11.88
CA THR A 204 -16.09 2.04 11.59
C THR A 204 -15.83 3.06 12.73
N ASP A 205 -16.55 2.97 13.87
CA ASP A 205 -16.39 3.89 14.99
C ASP A 205 -15.15 3.67 15.90
N TYR A 206 -14.71 4.74 16.58
CA TYR A 206 -13.47 4.77 17.34
C TYR A 206 -13.56 3.98 18.63
N TRP A 207 -12.57 3.10 18.83
CA TRP A 207 -12.36 2.39 20.07
C TRP A 207 -10.95 2.56 20.62
N GLU A 208 -10.89 2.60 21.94
CA GLU A 208 -9.68 2.44 22.73
C GLU A 208 -9.67 1.04 23.36
N ARG A 209 -8.48 0.50 23.64
CA ARG A 209 -8.35 -0.71 24.45
C ARG A 209 -8.39 -0.32 25.94
N PRO A 210 -9.14 -1.02 26.81
CA PRO A 210 -9.90 -2.25 26.56
C PRO A 210 -11.31 -2.02 26.00
N VAL A 211 -11.73 -2.86 25.06
CA VAL A 211 -13.04 -2.80 24.38
C VAL A 211 -14.16 -3.40 25.25
N SER A 212 -15.37 -2.85 25.11
CA SER A 212 -16.59 -3.33 25.78
C SER A 212 -17.13 -4.63 25.17
N PRO A 213 -17.47 -5.67 25.97
CA PRO A 213 -18.05 -6.92 25.47
C PRO A 213 -19.41 -6.81 24.74
N GLU A 214 -20.04 -5.64 24.74
CA GLU A 214 -21.31 -5.42 24.02
C GLU A 214 -21.13 -5.15 22.51
N ASN A 215 -19.92 -4.79 22.09
CA ASN A 215 -19.57 -4.52 20.70
C ASN A 215 -19.29 -5.84 19.95
N ARG A 216 -20.34 -6.65 19.73
CA ARG A 216 -20.21 -8.07 19.37
C ARG A 216 -19.86 -8.37 17.91
N GLY A 217 -19.93 -7.39 17.02
CA GLY A 217 -19.27 -7.46 15.70
C GLY A 217 -17.74 -7.25 15.79
N TRP A 218 -17.23 -6.80 16.94
CA TRP A 218 -15.89 -6.27 17.12
C TRP A 218 -14.99 -7.21 17.96
N TRP A 219 -15.29 -8.51 18.03
CA TRP A 219 -14.31 -9.51 18.49
C TRP A 219 -13.27 -9.90 17.43
N PRO A 220 -13.52 -9.83 16.08
CA PRO A 220 -12.51 -10.13 15.06
C PRO A 220 -11.34 -9.14 15.01
N ILE A 221 -11.33 -8.12 15.87
CA ILE A 221 -10.51 -6.90 15.68
C ILE A 221 -9.56 -6.58 16.85
N LEU A 222 -9.50 -7.45 17.87
CA LEU A 222 -8.81 -7.25 19.15
C LEU A 222 -7.41 -7.91 19.30
N GLY A 223 -6.70 -8.20 18.20
CA GLY A 223 -5.44 -8.96 18.13
C GLY A 223 -4.15 -8.18 18.43
N TYR A 224 -3.01 -8.59 17.85
CA TYR A 224 -1.67 -8.01 18.05
C TYR A 224 -0.70 -8.37 16.90
N PHE A 225 0.37 -7.59 16.71
CA PHE A 225 1.36 -7.77 15.64
C PHE A 225 2.81 -7.90 16.17
N PRO A 226 3.68 -8.74 15.57
CA PRO A 226 3.34 -9.78 14.60
C PRO A 226 2.56 -10.93 15.27
N SER A 227 1.97 -11.78 14.44
CA SER A 227 1.02 -12.84 14.83
C SER A 227 1.69 -14.15 15.30
N THR A 228 2.99 -14.30 15.10
CA THR A 228 3.79 -15.42 15.61
C THR A 228 3.62 -15.57 17.12
N GLY A 229 3.12 -16.74 17.57
CA GLY A 229 2.67 -16.93 18.94
C GLY A 229 1.15 -17.09 19.10
N VAL A 230 0.37 -17.13 18.01
CA VAL A 230 -1.06 -17.48 18.01
C VAL A 230 -1.28 -18.91 17.51
N THR A 231 -1.75 -19.79 18.41
CA THR A 231 -2.41 -21.05 18.04
C THR A 231 -3.92 -20.82 17.84
N GLY A 232 -4.45 -21.24 16.69
CA GLY A 232 -5.83 -21.01 16.24
C GLY A 232 -6.82 -22.18 16.41
N GLY A 233 -7.81 -22.26 15.51
CA GLY A 233 -8.80 -23.35 15.44
C GLY A 233 -10.00 -23.23 16.40
N GLY A 234 -10.25 -22.04 16.94
CA GLY A 234 -11.39 -21.75 17.82
C GLY A 234 -12.65 -21.25 17.10
N GLN A 235 -13.72 -21.00 17.85
CA GLN A 235 -14.87 -20.24 17.34
C GLN A 235 -14.40 -18.85 16.92
N GLY A 236 -14.66 -18.45 15.68
CA GLY A 236 -14.20 -17.17 15.16
C GLY A 236 -12.75 -17.16 14.68
N TRP A 237 -12.08 -18.31 14.66
CA TRP A 237 -10.97 -18.47 13.71
C TRP A 237 -11.53 -18.33 12.29
N PRO A 238 -10.88 -17.59 11.38
CA PRO A 238 -11.23 -17.62 9.96
C PRO A 238 -11.17 -19.07 9.45
N ALA A 239 -12.07 -19.41 8.53
CA ALA A 239 -12.10 -20.75 7.95
C ALA A 239 -10.80 -21.03 7.18
N ASP A 240 -10.43 -22.31 7.11
CA ASP A 240 -9.37 -22.82 6.22
C ASP A 240 -8.00 -22.12 6.33
N THR A 241 -7.76 -21.49 7.49
CA THR A 241 -6.55 -20.74 7.83
C THR A 241 -5.72 -21.53 8.85
N ASN A 242 -4.42 -21.73 8.59
CA ASN A 242 -3.56 -22.59 9.40
C ASN A 242 -3.61 -22.22 10.91
N ILE A 243 -3.81 -23.21 11.77
CA ILE A 243 -3.93 -23.02 13.23
C ILE A 243 -2.59 -22.77 13.93
N TYR A 244 -1.47 -22.70 13.19
CA TYR A 244 -0.13 -22.34 13.69
C TYR A 244 0.50 -21.29 12.77
N MET A 245 1.12 -20.26 13.36
CA MET A 245 1.47 -19.03 12.63
C MET A 245 2.93 -18.92 12.20
N ASN A 246 3.16 -18.68 10.90
CA ASN A 246 4.46 -18.41 10.28
C ASN A 246 4.53 -16.93 9.82
N PRO A 247 5.67 -16.20 9.97
CA PRO A 247 5.87 -14.93 9.29
C PRO A 247 5.62 -14.97 7.78
N ASP A 248 6.00 -16.06 7.10
CA ASP A 248 5.87 -16.19 5.63
C ASP A 248 4.40 -16.29 5.14
N TYR A 249 3.41 -16.22 6.05
CA TYR A 249 1.98 -16.20 5.72
C TYR A 249 1.38 -14.79 5.67
N ASP A 250 2.10 -13.77 6.15
CA ASP A 250 1.65 -12.36 6.33
C ASP A 250 0.30 -12.15 7.08
N PHE A 251 -0.33 -13.22 7.55
CA PHE A 251 -1.63 -13.22 8.19
C PHE A 251 -1.57 -12.90 9.68
N VAL A 252 -2.45 -11.99 10.12
CA VAL A 252 -2.58 -11.57 11.51
C VAL A 252 -4.01 -11.83 11.98
N PRO A 253 -4.24 -12.87 12.83
CA PRO A 253 -5.58 -13.19 13.28
C PRO A 253 -6.11 -12.16 14.26
N TYR A 254 -7.41 -11.96 14.20
CA TYR A 254 -8.18 -11.11 15.11
C TYR A 254 -7.81 -9.62 15.10
N VAL A 255 -7.18 -9.00 14.09
CA VAL A 255 -6.96 -7.53 14.04
C VAL A 255 -7.85 -6.84 13.01
N GLN A 256 -8.22 -5.58 13.26
CA GLN A 256 -8.76 -4.70 12.21
C GLN A 256 -7.65 -4.08 11.36
N GLY A 257 -7.95 -3.90 10.08
CA GLY A 257 -7.28 -2.95 9.20
C GLY A 257 -8.12 -1.66 9.11
N PRO A 258 -7.53 -0.53 8.68
CA PRO A 258 -8.29 0.69 8.49
C PRO A 258 -9.25 0.63 7.30
N GLU A 259 -10.53 0.86 7.58
CA GLU A 259 -11.62 1.06 6.60
C GLU A 259 -11.51 2.40 5.83
N THR A 260 -10.61 3.32 6.21
CA THR A 260 -10.42 4.63 5.56
C THR A 260 -8.97 5.09 5.57
N SER A 261 -8.62 6.00 4.64
CA SER A 261 -7.30 6.60 4.39
C SER A 261 -6.80 7.61 5.46
N HIS A 262 -7.41 7.65 6.65
CA HIS A 262 -7.30 8.79 7.58
C HIS A 262 -5.97 8.89 8.35
N ILE A 263 -5.18 9.95 8.14
CA ILE A 263 -3.83 10.05 8.72
C ILE A 263 -3.88 10.60 10.16
N VAL A 264 -3.52 9.76 11.15
CA VAL A 264 -3.65 10.07 12.58
C VAL A 264 -2.41 10.73 13.17
N TRP A 265 -1.22 10.19 12.90
CA TRP A 265 0.05 10.88 13.21
C TRP A 265 1.09 10.60 12.12
N LYS A 266 2.14 11.41 12.11
CA LYS A 266 3.28 11.25 11.19
C LYS A 266 4.57 11.74 11.81
N ARG A 267 5.69 11.22 11.32
CA ARG A 267 7.06 11.53 11.76
C ARG A 267 7.94 11.74 10.52
N THR A 268 8.76 12.78 10.52
CA THR A 268 9.70 13.05 9.43
C THR A 268 11.04 12.40 9.74
N ASP A 269 11.29 11.23 9.14
CA ASP A 269 12.51 10.45 9.37
C ASP A 269 13.63 10.79 8.37
N ASN A 270 13.27 11.08 7.12
CA ASN A 270 14.19 11.51 6.06
C ASN A 270 13.66 12.75 5.33
N ILE A 271 14.40 13.23 4.31
CA ILE A 271 13.99 14.37 3.47
C ILE A 271 13.71 13.84 2.07
N GLY A 272 12.43 13.76 1.69
CA GLY A 272 11.99 13.52 0.32
C GLY A 272 11.25 14.71 -0.30
N GLY A 273 10.61 14.46 -1.44
CA GLY A 273 9.85 15.46 -2.21
C GLY A 273 10.68 16.24 -3.24
N LEU A 274 10.06 17.23 -3.90
CA LEU A 274 10.65 17.95 -5.04
C LEU A 274 11.93 18.74 -4.67
N ILE A 275 12.99 18.57 -5.48
CA ILE A 275 14.28 19.27 -5.34
C ILE A 275 14.15 20.73 -5.78
N GLY A 276 13.50 20.95 -6.93
CA GLY A 276 13.23 22.26 -7.51
C GLY A 276 14.46 22.98 -8.09
N GLY A 277 14.26 24.24 -8.47
CA GLY A 277 15.31 25.09 -9.02
C GLY A 277 15.82 24.62 -10.39
N VAL A 278 17.05 24.08 -10.44
CA VAL A 278 17.64 23.52 -11.66
C VAL A 278 17.20 22.08 -11.95
N ALA A 279 16.56 21.44 -10.97
CA ALA A 279 16.02 20.08 -11.00
C ALA A 279 14.50 20.16 -10.78
N PRO A 280 13.73 20.77 -11.71
CA PRO A 280 12.42 21.34 -11.42
C PRO A 280 11.30 20.31 -11.21
N GLN A 281 11.46 19.09 -11.75
CA GLN A 281 10.51 17.97 -11.64
C GLN A 281 11.15 16.75 -10.96
N GLU A 282 12.44 16.83 -10.60
CA GLU A 282 13.13 15.76 -9.87
C GLU A 282 12.76 15.82 -8.39
N CYS A 283 12.63 14.66 -7.76
CA CYS A 283 12.38 14.51 -6.33
C CYS A 283 13.50 13.72 -5.65
N TRP A 284 13.60 13.86 -4.33
CA TRP A 284 14.26 12.87 -3.48
C TRP A 284 13.20 11.87 -3.03
N THR A 285 13.41 10.59 -3.29
CA THR A 285 12.71 9.49 -2.61
C THR A 285 13.56 9.01 -1.45
N SER A 286 12.94 8.87 -0.27
CA SER A 286 13.61 8.43 0.94
C SER A 286 12.57 7.90 1.92
N GLY A 287 12.52 6.57 2.06
CA GLY A 287 11.54 5.92 2.92
C GLY A 287 11.71 6.23 4.41
N GLY A 288 10.65 5.99 5.16
CA GLY A 288 10.60 6.09 6.62
C GLY A 288 11.03 4.81 7.34
N ASN A 289 10.56 4.64 8.59
CA ASN A 289 10.93 3.49 9.43
C ASN A 289 9.73 3.00 10.26
N ALA A 290 9.14 1.87 9.84
CA ALA A 290 7.98 1.25 10.47
C ALA A 290 8.34 0.37 11.69
N PRO A 291 7.46 0.25 12.71
CA PRO A 291 7.71 -0.55 13.90
C PRO A 291 7.73 -2.06 13.64
N SER A 292 8.61 -2.79 14.34
CA SER A 292 8.74 -4.25 14.20
C SER A 292 7.73 -5.05 15.03
N ILE A 293 7.12 -4.45 16.06
CA ILE A 293 6.12 -5.08 16.94
C ILE A 293 5.07 -4.03 17.35
N ILE A 294 3.81 -4.43 17.44
CA ILE A 294 2.69 -3.63 17.97
C ILE A 294 1.84 -4.47 18.93
N TYR A 295 1.81 -4.08 20.21
CA TYR A 295 1.08 -4.79 21.27
C TYR A 295 0.32 -3.83 22.20
N ALA A 296 -0.98 -4.09 22.39
CA ALA A 296 -1.84 -3.35 23.33
C ALA A 296 -1.74 -1.81 23.18
N GLY A 297 -1.82 -1.31 21.94
CA GLY A 297 -1.70 0.12 21.61
C GLY A 297 -0.28 0.69 21.65
N ARG A 298 0.77 -0.15 21.74
CA ARG A 298 2.17 0.28 21.82
C ARG A 298 2.99 -0.27 20.65
N CYS A 299 3.72 0.61 19.98
CA CYS A 299 4.69 0.27 18.95
C CYS A 299 6.09 0.09 19.55
N TYR A 300 6.92 -0.70 18.87
CA TYR A 300 8.34 -0.91 19.18
C TYR A 300 9.16 -0.79 17.89
N ASP A 301 10.18 0.07 17.89
CA ASP A 301 10.92 0.46 16.68
C ASP A 301 12.38 0.80 16.98
N SER A 302 13.26 0.75 15.97
CA SER A 302 14.71 0.89 16.10
C SER A 302 15.22 2.04 15.23
N VAL A 303 15.38 3.21 15.84
CA VAL A 303 15.68 4.48 15.14
C VAL A 303 17.14 4.89 15.34
N THR A 304 17.71 5.64 14.39
CA THR A 304 19.06 6.20 14.53
C THR A 304 18.99 7.63 15.07
N LYS A 305 19.57 7.88 16.25
CA LYS A 305 19.53 9.18 16.96
C LYS A 305 20.94 9.63 17.37
N VAL A 306 21.11 10.91 17.67
CA VAL A 306 22.38 11.45 18.19
C VAL A 306 22.32 11.49 19.71
N VAL A 307 22.91 10.50 20.37
CA VAL A 307 23.01 10.38 21.83
C VAL A 307 24.41 10.82 22.25
N ASP A 308 24.52 11.77 23.19
CA ASP A 308 25.80 12.37 23.65
C ASP A 308 26.78 12.82 22.55
N GLY A 309 26.25 13.16 21.36
CA GLY A 309 27.03 13.58 20.19
C GLY A 309 27.52 12.44 19.28
N LEU A 310 27.10 11.20 19.55
CA LEU A 310 27.36 10.02 18.72
C LEU A 310 26.08 9.55 18.03
N VAL A 311 26.17 9.29 16.73
CA VAL A 311 25.11 8.62 15.96
C VAL A 311 25.01 7.18 16.46
N THR A 312 23.85 6.84 17.05
CA THR A 312 23.61 5.64 17.84
C THR A 312 22.25 5.05 17.46
N SER A 313 22.16 3.73 17.32
CA SER A 313 20.89 3.04 17.10
C SER A 313 20.18 2.80 18.43
N VAL A 314 18.97 3.35 18.55
CA VAL A 314 18.16 3.42 19.77
C VAL A 314 16.86 2.66 19.53
N TRP A 315 16.58 1.69 20.38
CA TRP A 315 15.29 1.00 20.43
C TRP A 315 14.31 1.81 21.28
N GLN A 316 13.14 2.13 20.73
CA GLN A 316 12.12 2.97 21.34
C GLN A 316 10.78 2.23 21.42
N CYS A 317 10.01 2.52 22.47
CA CYS A 317 8.60 2.19 22.57
C CYS A 317 7.78 3.48 22.57
N TYR A 318 6.71 3.52 21.79
CA TYR A 318 5.83 4.67 21.68
C TYR A 318 4.37 4.26 21.52
N ASP A 319 3.45 5.22 21.69
CA ASP A 319 2.02 4.99 21.55
C ASP A 319 1.59 4.92 20.08
N LEU A 320 0.81 3.90 19.73
CA LEU A 320 0.32 3.68 18.37
C LEU A 320 -0.65 4.77 17.90
N ARG A 321 -1.40 5.39 18.81
CA ARG A 321 -2.46 6.37 18.50
C ARG A 321 -1.97 7.82 18.61
N THR A 322 -0.86 8.10 19.30
CA THR A 322 -0.35 9.47 19.48
C THR A 322 1.11 9.69 19.06
N GLY A 323 1.90 8.64 18.85
CA GLY A 323 3.34 8.74 18.62
C GLY A 323 4.17 9.11 19.86
N GLU A 324 3.55 9.21 21.06
CA GLU A 324 4.25 9.60 22.29
C GLU A 324 5.26 8.51 22.72
N VAL A 325 6.54 8.88 22.84
CA VAL A 325 7.62 7.94 23.22
C VAL A 325 7.56 7.64 24.72
N TYR A 326 7.23 6.39 25.05
CA TYR A 326 7.17 5.86 26.41
C TYR A 326 8.56 5.59 27.01
N TRP A 327 9.50 5.09 26.21
CA TRP A 327 10.90 4.88 26.61
C TRP A 327 11.84 4.70 25.41
N GLU A 328 13.13 4.92 25.65
CA GLU A 328 14.24 4.75 24.69
C GLU A 328 15.40 3.99 25.36
N ARG A 329 16.13 3.17 24.59
CA ARG A 329 17.27 2.36 25.06
C ARG A 329 18.30 2.10 23.95
N ASP A 330 19.56 1.93 24.31
CA ASP A 330 20.60 1.45 23.39
C ASP A 330 20.36 -0.01 22.97
N ILE A 331 20.81 -0.38 21.77
CA ILE A 331 20.72 -1.75 21.23
C ILE A 331 22.04 -2.49 21.50
N ASP A 332 22.08 -3.27 22.60
CA ASP A 332 23.28 -4.00 23.03
C ASP A 332 23.68 -5.20 22.14
N THR A 333 22.73 -5.78 21.38
CA THR A 333 22.93 -7.06 20.65
C THR A 333 22.11 -7.16 19.36
N SER A 334 20.78 -7.11 19.47
CA SER A 334 19.84 -7.15 18.35
C SER A 334 18.49 -6.57 18.76
N THR A 335 17.65 -6.32 17.76
CA THR A 335 16.32 -5.71 17.90
C THR A 335 15.24 -6.79 17.91
N PRO A 336 14.24 -6.71 18.81
CA PRO A 336 13.11 -7.63 18.79
C PRO A 336 12.26 -7.53 17.51
N ASN A 337 11.95 -8.68 16.92
CA ASN A 337 11.25 -8.83 15.65
C ASN A 337 10.10 -9.86 15.70
N PHE A 338 9.81 -10.47 16.85
CA PHE A 338 8.59 -11.26 17.07
C PHE A 338 8.12 -11.22 18.53
N VAL A 339 6.91 -11.72 18.80
CA VAL A 339 6.39 -11.89 20.16
C VAL A 339 6.36 -13.36 20.56
N MET A 340 6.30 -13.66 21.85
CA MET A 340 6.20 -15.03 22.36
C MET A 340 5.38 -15.08 23.64
N TYR A 341 4.46 -16.05 23.70
CA TYR A 341 3.62 -16.29 24.87
C TYR A 341 4.22 -17.38 25.76
N GLN A 342 4.54 -17.01 27.00
CA GLN A 342 4.75 -17.99 28.07
C GLN A 342 3.48 -18.81 28.24
N LYS A 343 3.59 -20.12 28.08
CA LYS A 343 2.52 -21.08 28.39
C LYS A 343 2.04 -20.90 29.84
N GLY A 344 0.74 -20.98 30.06
CA GLY A 344 0.17 -20.95 31.41
C GLY A 344 0.55 -22.21 32.18
N PHE A 345 0.29 -22.21 33.48
CA PHE A 345 0.53 -23.39 34.30
C PHE A 345 -0.57 -23.63 35.33
N SER A 346 -0.72 -24.90 35.69
CA SER A 346 -1.66 -25.39 36.68
C SER A 346 -1.09 -25.26 38.09
N GLU A 347 -1.93 -24.91 39.07
CA GLU A 347 -1.52 -24.83 40.50
C GLU A 347 -1.02 -26.18 41.05
N VAL A 348 -1.54 -27.30 40.52
CA VAL A 348 -1.12 -28.66 40.83
C VAL A 348 -0.91 -29.47 39.54
N PRO A 349 0.05 -30.42 39.49
CA PRO A 349 0.26 -31.25 38.31
C PRO A 349 -1.01 -31.99 37.87
N GLY A 350 -1.39 -31.82 36.60
CA GLY A 350 -2.62 -32.42 36.02
C GLY A 350 -3.89 -31.61 36.24
N GLY A 351 -3.83 -30.41 36.83
CA GLY A 351 -4.91 -29.42 36.76
C GLY A 351 -4.95 -28.69 35.41
N GLY A 352 -6.00 -27.91 35.16
CA GLY A 352 -6.01 -26.92 34.07
C GLY A 352 -5.06 -25.75 34.35
N GLU A 353 -4.69 -24.99 33.32
CA GLU A 353 -3.90 -23.76 33.48
C GLU A 353 -4.70 -22.72 34.29
N VAL A 354 -4.14 -22.20 35.39
CA VAL A 354 -4.79 -21.23 36.29
C VAL A 354 -4.00 -19.92 36.39
N PHE A 355 -2.69 -19.98 36.13
CA PHE A 355 -1.84 -18.80 36.04
C PHE A 355 -1.71 -18.36 34.58
N GLY A 356 -1.97 -17.07 34.32
CA GLY A 356 -2.09 -16.52 32.97
C GLY A 356 -0.78 -16.50 32.17
N ARG A 357 -0.92 -16.42 30.84
CA ARG A 357 0.20 -16.29 29.90
C ARG A 357 0.83 -14.89 29.99
N ASN A 358 2.16 -14.82 30.10
CA ASN A 358 2.92 -13.58 29.93
C ASN A 358 3.39 -13.46 28.47
N MET A 359 3.42 -12.25 27.90
CA MET A 359 4.00 -12.00 26.58
C MET A 359 5.40 -11.38 26.70
N TYR A 360 6.32 -11.79 25.83
CA TYR A 360 7.68 -11.25 25.69
C TYR A 360 7.93 -10.80 24.25
N LEU A 361 8.77 -9.78 24.09
CA LEU A 361 9.33 -9.37 22.79
C LEU A 361 10.60 -10.19 22.54
N CYS A 362 10.85 -10.66 21.32
CA CYS A 362 11.84 -11.69 21.02
C CYS A 362 12.73 -11.37 19.81
N SER A 363 13.98 -11.84 19.84
CA SER A 363 14.89 -11.88 18.68
C SER A 363 15.73 -13.15 18.67
N ILE A 364 16.15 -13.60 17.48
CA ILE A 364 17.14 -14.66 17.29
C ILE A 364 18.39 -14.04 16.65
N SER A 365 19.52 -14.03 17.36
CA SER A 365 20.76 -13.38 16.90
C SER A 365 21.99 -13.88 17.65
N GLY A 366 23.14 -13.92 17.00
CA GLY A 366 24.42 -14.21 17.68
C GLY A 366 24.44 -15.57 18.39
N GLY A 367 23.75 -16.56 17.84
CA GLY A 367 23.58 -17.88 18.45
C GLY A 367 22.70 -17.89 19.71
N ASN A 368 21.80 -16.93 19.89
CA ASN A 368 20.90 -16.84 21.05
C ASN A 368 19.48 -16.43 20.67
N LEU A 369 18.49 -17.00 21.36
CA LEU A 369 17.13 -16.47 21.48
C LEU A 369 17.08 -15.50 22.68
N ASN A 370 16.77 -14.24 22.42
CA ASN A 370 16.70 -13.18 23.42
C ASN A 370 15.24 -12.79 23.67
N ARG A 371 14.88 -12.52 24.93
CA ARG A 371 13.51 -12.18 25.36
C ARG A 371 13.51 -10.93 26.23
N TYR A 372 12.65 -9.97 25.91
CA TYR A 372 12.59 -8.64 26.50
C TYR A 372 11.19 -8.34 27.06
N ASN A 373 11.14 -7.49 28.09
CA ASN A 373 9.91 -7.05 28.73
C ASN A 373 9.23 -5.91 27.93
N PRO A 374 7.97 -6.05 27.49
CA PRO A 374 7.30 -5.06 26.63
C PRO A 374 7.03 -3.71 27.31
N THR A 375 6.95 -3.66 28.65
CA THR A 375 6.68 -2.42 29.39
C THR A 375 7.94 -1.57 29.61
N THR A 376 9.14 -2.16 29.57
CA THR A 376 10.39 -1.52 30.04
C THR A 376 11.62 -1.71 29.14
N GLY A 377 11.49 -2.46 28.05
CA GLY A 377 12.58 -2.78 27.12
C GLY A 377 13.74 -3.56 27.74
N ALA A 378 13.58 -4.10 28.96
CA ALA A 378 14.64 -4.81 29.65
C ALA A 378 14.76 -6.26 29.15
N LEU A 379 15.98 -6.70 28.84
CA LEU A 379 16.29 -8.11 28.59
C LEU A 379 15.90 -8.93 29.83
N SER A 380 14.96 -9.85 29.66
CA SER A 380 14.39 -10.70 30.69
C SER A 380 14.97 -12.12 30.69
N GLN A 381 15.41 -12.61 29.52
CA GLN A 381 16.01 -13.94 29.37
C GLN A 381 16.84 -14.02 28.08
N GLN A 382 17.88 -14.85 28.08
CA GLN A 382 18.70 -15.20 26.93
C GLN A 382 18.92 -16.72 26.95
N ILE A 383 18.81 -17.37 25.79
CA ILE A 383 18.79 -18.83 25.62
C ILE A 383 19.73 -19.18 24.46
N ASP A 384 20.68 -20.10 24.68
CA ASP A 384 21.69 -20.49 23.69
C ASP A 384 21.08 -21.35 22.55
N LEU A 385 21.45 -21.05 21.31
CA LEU A 385 21.08 -21.73 20.06
C LEU A 385 22.30 -22.27 19.29
N SER A 386 23.51 -22.15 19.85
CA SER A 386 24.76 -22.58 19.21
C SER A 386 24.70 -24.06 18.79
N PRO A 387 25.08 -24.42 17.54
CA PRO A 387 25.87 -23.63 16.59
C PRO A 387 25.05 -22.86 15.54
N LEU A 388 23.74 -22.67 15.71
CA LEU A 388 22.91 -21.97 14.71
C LEU A 388 23.21 -20.47 14.66
N THR A 389 23.17 -19.91 13.44
CA THR A 389 23.26 -18.46 13.20
C THR A 389 21.96 -17.86 12.64
N SER A 390 21.06 -18.69 12.12
CA SER A 390 19.76 -18.32 11.56
C SER A 390 18.81 -19.53 11.58
N ALA A 391 17.51 -19.24 11.59
CA ALA A 391 16.43 -20.22 11.45
C ALA A 391 15.14 -19.48 11.01
N THR A 392 14.27 -20.14 10.26
CA THR A 392 12.92 -19.66 9.92
C THR A 392 11.97 -20.10 11.03
N LEU A 393 11.35 -19.14 11.74
CA LEU A 393 10.27 -19.41 12.68
C LEU A 393 9.00 -19.74 11.88
N TYR A 394 8.23 -20.77 12.23
CA TYR A 394 7.01 -21.14 11.49
C TYR A 394 5.82 -21.51 12.41
N GLY A 395 5.99 -21.32 13.73
CA GLY A 395 4.96 -21.52 14.74
C GLY A 395 5.39 -20.95 16.10
N ASP A 396 4.46 -20.84 17.04
CA ASP A 396 4.57 -20.16 18.34
C ASP A 396 5.89 -20.37 19.11
N ASP A 397 6.46 -21.58 19.03
CA ASP A 397 7.75 -21.95 19.61
C ASP A 397 8.65 -22.72 18.64
N LYS A 398 8.28 -22.83 17.35
CA LYS A 398 8.89 -23.76 16.38
C LYS A 398 9.62 -23.06 15.25
N PHE A 399 10.80 -23.60 14.91
CA PHE A 399 11.66 -23.07 13.85
C PHE A 399 12.36 -24.18 13.06
N VAL A 400 12.73 -23.90 11.81
CA VAL A 400 13.54 -24.77 10.94
C VAL A 400 14.87 -24.12 10.57
N SER A 401 15.92 -24.92 10.40
CA SER A 401 17.24 -24.44 9.99
C SER A 401 17.93 -25.41 9.03
N LEU A 402 18.59 -24.88 7.99
CA LEU A 402 19.50 -25.67 7.13
C LEU A 402 20.94 -25.60 7.65
N GLN A 403 21.55 -26.76 7.84
CA GLN A 403 22.96 -26.89 8.24
C GLN A 403 23.76 -27.69 7.19
N ASN A 404 24.90 -27.17 6.76
CA ASN A 404 25.82 -27.86 5.85
C ASN A 404 27.05 -28.35 6.61
N LEU A 405 27.21 -29.66 6.72
CA LEU A 405 28.34 -30.32 7.38
C LEU A 405 29.14 -31.12 6.34
N GLY A 406 30.24 -30.52 5.84
CA GLY A 406 31.20 -31.21 4.98
C GLY A 406 30.67 -31.64 3.61
N GLY A 407 29.58 -31.04 3.13
CA GLY A 407 28.94 -31.38 1.84
C GLY A 407 27.64 -32.17 1.97
N GLN A 408 27.33 -32.73 3.14
CA GLN A 408 25.99 -33.21 3.48
C GLN A 408 25.19 -32.10 4.14
N ARG A 409 23.92 -31.94 3.75
CA ARG A 409 23.01 -30.92 4.27
C ARG A 409 21.97 -31.58 5.16
N TYR A 410 21.54 -30.85 6.18
CA TYR A 410 20.54 -31.29 7.15
C TYR A 410 19.48 -30.22 7.30
N LEU A 411 18.21 -30.62 7.26
CA LEU A 411 17.08 -29.80 7.67
C LEU A 411 16.74 -30.21 9.10
N ILE A 412 16.75 -29.24 10.02
CA ILE A 412 16.56 -29.46 11.45
C ILE A 412 15.36 -28.63 11.91
N GLU A 413 14.41 -29.28 12.55
CA GLU A 413 13.17 -28.73 13.11
C GLU A 413 13.30 -28.66 14.64
N TRP A 414 12.90 -27.54 15.24
CA TRP A 414 13.15 -27.20 16.63
C TRP A 414 11.88 -26.74 17.35
N THR A 415 11.88 -26.81 18.69
CA THR A 415 10.80 -26.36 19.60
C THR A 415 11.41 -25.82 20.91
N LEU A 416 10.62 -25.18 21.76
CA LEU A 416 11.06 -24.73 23.10
C LEU A 416 10.49 -25.62 24.21
N GLY A 417 11.35 -26.48 24.76
CA GLY A 417 11.11 -27.23 25.99
C GLY A 417 10.97 -26.32 27.21
N VAL A 418 10.21 -26.81 28.21
CA VAL A 418 9.86 -26.05 29.42
C VAL A 418 10.13 -26.90 30.67
N GLU A 419 11.23 -26.65 31.37
CA GLU A 419 11.51 -27.26 32.68
C GLU A 419 10.98 -26.36 33.82
N ASN A 420 10.04 -26.91 34.59
CA ASN A 420 9.41 -26.22 35.71
C ASN A 420 10.17 -26.50 37.02
N LEU A 421 11.03 -25.56 37.45
CA LEU A 421 11.75 -25.68 38.71
C LEU A 421 10.89 -25.25 39.91
N PRO A 422 11.09 -25.86 41.10
CA PRO A 422 10.39 -25.44 42.32
C PRO A 422 10.63 -23.96 42.64
N ARG A 423 9.55 -23.22 42.94
CA ARG A 423 9.50 -21.75 43.20
C ARG A 423 9.55 -20.84 41.96
N LEU A 424 8.67 -21.08 40.98
CA LEU A 424 8.34 -20.12 39.92
C LEU A 424 9.52 -19.73 39.01
N GLN A 425 10.55 -20.57 38.90
CA GLN A 425 11.60 -20.42 37.89
C GLN A 425 11.31 -21.39 36.73
N THR A 426 10.87 -20.83 35.60
CA THR A 426 10.70 -21.57 34.35
C THR A 426 11.99 -21.47 33.55
N VAL A 427 12.65 -22.62 33.32
CA VAL A 427 13.80 -22.71 32.41
C VAL A 427 13.29 -23.15 31.05
N TYR A 428 13.70 -22.44 30.01
CA TYR A 428 13.37 -22.78 28.62
C TYR A 428 14.62 -23.39 27.98
N THR A 429 14.43 -24.52 27.30
CA THR A 429 15.49 -25.27 26.60
C THR A 429 15.13 -25.43 25.14
N VAL A 430 16.13 -25.41 24.27
CA VAL A 430 15.92 -25.64 22.83
C VAL A 430 16.00 -27.14 22.57
N GLU A 431 14.98 -27.68 21.92
CA GLU A 431 14.83 -29.11 21.66
C GLU A 431 14.69 -29.37 20.15
N VAL A 432 15.25 -30.48 19.67
CA VAL A 432 15.13 -30.91 18.26
C VAL A 432 13.86 -31.76 18.12
N LEU A 433 12.91 -31.31 17.32
CA LEU A 433 11.75 -32.11 16.90
C LEU A 433 12.13 -33.12 15.82
N ASN A 434 12.92 -32.68 14.83
CA ASN A 434 13.32 -33.50 13.69
C ASN A 434 14.70 -33.11 13.15
N ASN A 435 15.40 -34.06 12.52
CA ASN A 435 16.68 -33.82 11.86
C ASN A 435 16.84 -34.82 10.71
N VAL A 436 16.74 -34.34 9.48
CA VAL A 436 16.78 -35.15 8.25
C VAL A 436 17.88 -34.67 7.31
N THR A 437 18.41 -35.57 6.49
CA THR A 437 19.32 -35.17 5.40
C THR A 437 18.50 -34.47 4.32
N TRP A 438 18.93 -33.28 3.91
CA TRP A 438 18.20 -32.44 2.96
C TRP A 438 18.79 -32.54 1.54
N PRO A 439 17.98 -32.74 0.49
CA PRO A 439 18.48 -32.93 -0.88
C PRO A 439 18.97 -31.63 -1.54
N TRP A 440 18.46 -30.46 -1.12
CA TRP A 440 18.62 -29.19 -1.84
C TRP A 440 19.58 -28.20 -1.15
N ASN A 441 19.99 -27.14 -1.85
CA ASN A 441 20.85 -26.08 -1.28
C ASN A 441 20.07 -25.04 -0.45
N ASN A 442 18.79 -24.88 -0.78
CA ASN A 442 17.78 -23.96 -0.27
C ASN A 442 16.66 -24.74 0.42
N LEU A 443 15.69 -24.05 1.03
CA LEU A 443 14.46 -24.68 1.52
C LEU A 443 13.45 -24.97 0.40
N GLY A 444 13.71 -24.48 -0.82
CA GLY A 444 12.72 -24.29 -1.89
C GLY A 444 12.49 -22.80 -2.13
N ASP A 445 11.61 -22.45 -3.06
CA ASP A 445 11.12 -21.08 -3.25
C ASP A 445 9.92 -20.81 -2.31
N SER A 446 9.09 -21.82 -2.04
CA SER A 446 7.99 -21.75 -1.07
C SER A 446 7.83 -23.05 -0.26
N GLN A 447 7.13 -23.01 0.87
CA GLN A 447 7.00 -24.14 1.80
C GLN A 447 5.60 -24.18 2.43
N ASP A 448 4.87 -25.26 2.17
CA ASP A 448 3.63 -25.59 2.89
C ASP A 448 4.02 -26.26 4.22
N PHE A 449 3.99 -25.49 5.31
CA PHE A 449 4.28 -25.98 6.65
C PHE A 449 3.11 -26.73 7.32
N GLU A 450 1.91 -26.77 6.75
CA GLU A 450 0.85 -27.67 7.24
C GLU A 450 1.12 -29.10 6.78
N SER A 451 1.28 -29.30 5.47
CA SER A 451 1.65 -30.59 4.91
C SER A 451 3.12 -30.97 5.24
N MET A 452 3.96 -29.96 5.51
CA MET A 452 5.43 -29.97 5.64
C MET A 452 6.10 -30.47 4.36
N ILE A 453 5.82 -29.78 3.26
CA ILE A 453 6.41 -30.03 1.94
C ILE A 453 6.95 -28.72 1.37
N ALA A 454 8.21 -28.77 0.95
CA ALA A 454 8.86 -27.70 0.21
C ALA A 454 8.58 -27.80 -1.30
N PHE A 455 8.50 -26.65 -1.96
CA PHE A 455 8.27 -26.49 -3.40
C PHE A 455 9.33 -25.55 -4.02
N ASP A 456 9.77 -25.85 -5.24
CA ASP A 456 10.89 -25.16 -5.90
C ASP A 456 10.72 -25.16 -7.43
N VAL A 457 11.03 -24.01 -8.06
CA VAL A 457 10.69 -23.68 -9.45
C VAL A 457 11.89 -23.02 -10.16
N GLY A 458 12.33 -23.56 -11.30
CA GLY A 458 13.50 -23.04 -12.03
C GLY A 458 13.41 -23.14 -13.55
N ALA A 459 13.95 -22.17 -14.29
CA ALA A 459 13.74 -22.03 -15.73
C ALA A 459 14.51 -23.02 -16.62
N VAL A 460 13.93 -23.35 -17.78
CA VAL A 460 14.59 -24.08 -18.89
C VAL A 460 15.07 -23.09 -19.94
N THR A 461 16.37 -23.14 -20.26
CA THR A 461 17.04 -22.25 -21.23
C THR A 461 17.74 -23.06 -22.33
N PRO A 462 17.13 -23.24 -23.52
CA PRO A 462 17.76 -24.00 -24.61
C PRO A 462 18.97 -23.26 -25.22
N PRO A 463 20.06 -23.95 -25.62
CA PRO A 463 21.27 -23.30 -26.15
C PRO A 463 21.05 -22.52 -27.46
N ALA A 464 20.12 -22.97 -28.33
CA ALA A 464 19.69 -22.24 -29.53
C ALA A 464 19.09 -20.86 -29.22
N VAL A 465 18.34 -20.76 -28.13
CA VAL A 465 17.48 -19.61 -27.80
C VAL A 465 18.22 -18.61 -26.90
N GLY A 466 18.81 -19.10 -25.80
CA GLY A 466 19.48 -18.30 -24.76
C GLY A 466 18.53 -17.51 -23.85
N ALA A 467 17.22 -17.79 -23.90
CA ALA A 467 16.19 -17.21 -23.03
C ALA A 467 15.31 -18.32 -22.43
N TRP A 468 14.50 -17.98 -21.42
CA TRP A 468 13.61 -18.93 -20.76
C TRP A 468 12.41 -19.26 -21.66
N VAL A 469 12.21 -20.55 -21.96
CA VAL A 469 11.04 -21.03 -22.74
C VAL A 469 10.26 -22.15 -22.06
N GLY A 470 10.77 -22.67 -20.93
CA GLY A 470 10.18 -23.77 -20.18
C GLY A 470 10.46 -23.64 -18.69
N LEU A 471 9.98 -24.59 -17.88
CA LEU A 471 10.26 -24.65 -16.45
C LEU A 471 10.54 -26.07 -15.92
N THR A 472 11.17 -26.10 -14.76
CA THR A 472 11.38 -27.26 -13.90
C THR A 472 10.68 -27.02 -12.56
N LEU A 473 10.17 -28.10 -11.98
CA LEU A 473 9.37 -28.11 -10.77
C LEU A 473 9.83 -29.28 -9.90
N ARG A 474 9.80 -29.14 -8.57
CA ARG A 474 10.08 -30.24 -7.64
C ARG A 474 9.49 -29.99 -6.26
N ALA A 475 9.23 -31.08 -5.52
CA ALA A 475 8.78 -31.03 -4.14
C ALA A 475 9.55 -32.00 -3.23
N ALA A 476 9.76 -31.63 -1.97
CA ALA A 476 10.43 -32.47 -0.97
C ALA A 476 9.74 -32.44 0.39
N ASP A 477 9.53 -33.61 0.99
CA ASP A 477 8.90 -33.77 2.30
C ASP A 477 9.89 -33.39 3.42
N MET A 478 9.55 -32.34 4.17
CA MET A 478 10.41 -31.75 5.21
C MET A 478 10.49 -32.62 6.47
N LYS A 479 9.55 -33.55 6.64
CA LYS A 479 9.52 -34.52 7.76
C LYS A 479 10.50 -35.68 7.55
N THR A 480 10.87 -35.99 6.29
CA THR A 480 11.69 -37.16 5.93
C THR A 480 12.98 -36.82 5.18
N GLY A 481 13.05 -35.64 4.53
CA GLY A 481 14.14 -35.27 3.63
C GLY A 481 14.07 -35.96 2.26
N GLN A 482 12.94 -36.59 1.92
CA GLN A 482 12.73 -37.23 0.63
C GLN A 482 12.24 -36.23 -0.42
N GLU A 483 12.95 -36.13 -1.55
CA GLU A 483 12.39 -35.55 -2.78
C GLU A 483 11.26 -36.44 -3.29
N LEU A 484 10.05 -35.89 -3.35
CA LEU A 484 8.82 -36.61 -3.67
C LEU A 484 8.66 -36.81 -5.18
N TRP A 485 8.94 -35.76 -5.94
CA TRP A 485 8.88 -35.73 -7.39
C TRP A 485 9.66 -34.53 -7.95
N SER A 486 10.06 -34.64 -9.21
CA SER A 486 10.53 -33.52 -10.03
C SER A 486 9.98 -33.68 -11.45
N LYS A 487 9.75 -32.56 -12.14
CA LYS A 487 9.19 -32.46 -13.48
C LYS A 487 9.86 -31.36 -14.30
N THR A 488 9.80 -31.50 -15.62
CA THR A 488 10.11 -30.45 -16.60
C THR A 488 8.87 -30.24 -17.46
N ILE A 489 8.60 -28.98 -17.81
CA ILE A 489 7.60 -28.54 -18.78
C ILE A 489 8.37 -27.74 -19.84
N GLU A 490 8.20 -28.12 -21.09
CA GLU A 490 8.84 -27.49 -22.25
C GLU A 490 7.81 -26.57 -22.95
N ASP A 491 8.30 -25.50 -23.58
CA ASP A 491 7.54 -24.51 -24.37
C ASP A 491 6.42 -23.72 -23.65
N ASP A 492 6.41 -23.69 -22.32
CA ASP A 492 5.64 -22.74 -21.49
C ASP A 492 6.46 -22.33 -20.24
N LYS A 493 6.56 -21.04 -19.92
CA LYS A 493 7.41 -20.51 -18.83
C LYS A 493 6.59 -19.87 -17.70
N TYR A 494 7.09 -20.02 -16.46
CA TYR A 494 6.62 -19.16 -15.37
C TYR A 494 7.04 -17.69 -15.59
N PHE A 495 6.40 -16.77 -14.88
CA PHE A 495 6.74 -15.35 -14.92
C PHE A 495 8.02 -15.05 -14.10
N SER A 496 7.96 -15.23 -12.78
CA SER A 496 9.11 -15.22 -11.86
C SER A 496 8.94 -16.32 -10.82
N SER A 497 10.03 -16.93 -10.32
CA SER A 497 9.93 -17.87 -9.18
C SER A 497 9.51 -17.16 -7.89
N SER A 498 9.60 -15.83 -7.84
CA SER A 498 9.00 -15.00 -6.78
C SER A 498 7.46 -15.05 -6.72
N THR A 499 6.81 -15.59 -7.76
CA THR A 499 5.36 -15.86 -7.78
C THR A 499 5.02 -17.29 -7.36
N ALA A 500 6.02 -18.11 -6.99
CA ALA A 500 5.79 -19.49 -6.57
C ALA A 500 5.32 -19.54 -5.11
N VAL A 501 4.18 -20.19 -4.87
CA VAL A 501 3.56 -20.31 -3.55
C VAL A 501 3.15 -21.77 -3.28
N ALA A 502 3.31 -22.23 -2.04
CA ALA A 502 2.93 -23.57 -1.61
C ALA A 502 1.98 -23.49 -0.41
N ASP A 503 0.70 -23.80 -0.63
CA ASP A 503 -0.38 -23.68 0.35
C ASP A 503 -1.51 -24.69 0.04
N HIS A 504 -2.37 -24.98 1.01
CA HIS A 504 -3.49 -25.92 0.88
C HIS A 504 -3.12 -27.30 0.28
N GLY A 505 -1.88 -27.79 0.49
CA GLY A 505 -1.36 -29.03 -0.10
C GLY A 505 -0.99 -28.95 -1.60
N LYS A 506 -1.02 -27.75 -2.20
CA LYS A 506 -0.76 -27.46 -3.61
C LYS A 506 0.44 -26.50 -3.75
N GLY A 507 1.22 -26.65 -4.81
CA GLY A 507 2.24 -25.68 -5.22
C GLY A 507 1.81 -25.01 -6.50
N ALA A 508 1.76 -23.68 -6.54
CA ALA A 508 1.31 -22.88 -7.67
C ALA A 508 2.36 -21.84 -8.11
N VAL A 509 2.28 -21.40 -9.36
CA VAL A 509 3.13 -20.31 -9.90
C VAL A 509 2.42 -19.57 -11.03
N ALA A 510 2.69 -18.26 -11.15
CA ALA A 510 2.21 -17.44 -12.26
C ALA A 510 2.96 -17.76 -13.55
N MET A 511 2.24 -17.81 -14.68
CA MET A 511 2.79 -18.12 -16.00
C MET A 511 2.90 -16.87 -16.86
N GLY A 512 3.98 -16.77 -17.65
CA GLY A 512 4.28 -15.63 -18.53
C GLY A 512 3.35 -15.50 -19.74
N ASN A 513 2.23 -16.23 -19.74
CA ASN A 513 1.15 -16.20 -20.74
C ASN A 513 -0.20 -15.79 -20.11
N GLY A 514 -0.20 -15.19 -18.91
CA GLY A 514 -1.39 -14.63 -18.27
C GLY A 514 -2.33 -15.66 -17.65
N TYR A 515 -1.79 -16.65 -16.92
CA TYR A 515 -2.57 -17.62 -16.13
C TYR A 515 -1.69 -18.22 -15.04
N TRP A 516 -2.28 -18.99 -14.12
CA TRP A 516 -1.60 -19.76 -13.09
C TRP A 516 -1.72 -21.26 -13.33
N LEU A 517 -0.73 -22.02 -12.83
CA LEU A 517 -0.75 -23.47 -12.78
C LEU A 517 -0.50 -23.92 -11.34
N ALA A 518 -1.16 -25.01 -10.92
CA ALA A 518 -0.92 -25.63 -9.62
C ALA A 518 -0.78 -27.16 -9.69
N TRP A 519 0.00 -27.72 -8.77
CA TRP A 519 0.25 -29.16 -8.63
C TRP A 519 0.08 -29.63 -7.19
N ASP A 520 -0.54 -30.78 -7.00
CA ASP A 520 -0.60 -31.46 -5.69
C ASP A 520 0.83 -31.78 -5.20
N LEU A 521 1.19 -31.28 -4.02
CA LEU A 521 2.56 -31.34 -3.50
C LEU A 521 3.04 -32.77 -3.21
N ARG A 522 2.12 -33.72 -3.01
CA ARG A 522 2.46 -35.12 -2.66
C ARG A 522 2.71 -36.02 -3.86
N THR A 523 2.06 -35.74 -4.98
CA THR A 523 2.04 -36.59 -6.19
C THR A 523 2.59 -35.89 -7.43
N GLY A 524 2.68 -34.56 -7.41
CA GLY A 524 3.06 -33.72 -8.54
C GLY A 524 2.02 -33.72 -9.67
N ASN A 525 0.85 -34.32 -9.48
CA ASN A 525 -0.24 -34.22 -10.45
C ASN A 525 -0.69 -32.76 -10.54
N GLN A 526 -0.96 -32.27 -11.75
CA GLN A 526 -1.53 -30.95 -11.91
C GLN A 526 -2.92 -30.94 -11.29
N ALA A 527 -3.15 -30.01 -10.35
CA ALA A 527 -4.44 -29.84 -9.68
C ALA A 527 -5.39 -29.08 -10.59
N TRP A 528 -4.95 -27.92 -11.08
CA TRP A 528 -5.73 -27.05 -11.96
C TRP A 528 -4.83 -26.22 -12.91
N LYS A 529 -5.49 -25.47 -13.80
CA LYS A 529 -4.95 -24.35 -14.57
C LYS A 529 -6.00 -23.25 -14.50
N SER A 530 -5.63 -22.02 -14.18
CA SER A 530 -6.59 -20.94 -14.09
C SER A 530 -7.16 -20.54 -15.45
N GLU A 531 -8.19 -19.72 -15.41
CA GLU A 531 -8.58 -18.91 -16.57
C GLU A 531 -7.44 -17.95 -16.98
N ILE A 532 -7.55 -17.38 -18.19
CA ILE A 532 -6.56 -16.45 -18.72
C ILE A 532 -6.99 -15.03 -18.36
N THR A 533 -6.10 -14.27 -17.71
CA THR A 533 -6.26 -12.85 -17.35
C THR A 533 -6.50 -11.95 -18.56
N ASP A 534 -6.86 -10.68 -18.32
CA ASP A 534 -7.00 -9.62 -19.33
C ASP A 534 -5.70 -9.34 -20.10
N LEU A 535 -5.49 -10.16 -21.12
CA LEU A 535 -4.40 -10.00 -22.07
C LEU A 535 -4.62 -8.71 -22.87
N PRO A 536 -3.56 -7.94 -23.15
CA PRO A 536 -2.17 -8.38 -23.02
C PRO A 536 -1.51 -7.98 -21.70
N TRP A 537 -2.09 -7.09 -20.90
CA TRP A 537 -1.39 -6.53 -19.74
C TRP A 537 -1.47 -7.42 -18.47
N GLY A 538 -2.45 -8.32 -18.38
CA GLY A 538 -2.60 -9.31 -17.31
C GLY A 538 -1.48 -10.36 -17.18
N MET A 539 -0.54 -10.44 -18.12
CA MET A 539 0.62 -11.35 -17.98
C MET A 539 1.75 -10.79 -17.08
N TRP A 540 1.73 -9.49 -16.79
CA TRP A 540 2.79 -8.78 -16.08
C TRP A 540 2.55 -8.77 -14.58
N TRP A 541 2.66 -9.95 -13.98
CA TRP A 541 2.61 -10.17 -12.53
C TRP A 541 3.71 -9.39 -11.78
N PRO A 542 3.59 -9.17 -10.47
CA PRO A 542 4.68 -8.64 -9.66
C PRO A 542 5.76 -9.70 -9.40
N TYR A 543 6.76 -9.32 -8.60
CA TYR A 543 7.85 -10.20 -8.15
C TYR A 543 7.59 -10.62 -6.70
N SER A 544 6.36 -11.03 -6.44
CA SER A 544 5.75 -11.40 -5.16
C SER A 544 4.57 -12.35 -5.44
N VAL A 545 3.89 -12.79 -4.39
CA VAL A 545 2.58 -13.48 -4.42
C VAL A 545 1.97 -13.42 -3.03
N SER A 546 0.64 -13.29 -2.93
CA SER A 546 -0.07 -13.39 -1.64
C SER A 546 -1.01 -14.60 -1.64
N SER A 547 -1.08 -15.34 -0.53
CA SER A 547 -2.08 -16.38 -0.29
C SER A 547 -2.93 -15.97 0.91
N ALA A 548 -4.23 -15.77 0.71
CA ALA A 548 -5.15 -15.38 1.78
C ALA A 548 -6.59 -15.80 1.47
N TYR A 549 -7.36 -16.13 2.51
CA TYR A 549 -8.80 -16.40 2.43
C TYR A 549 -9.22 -17.49 1.42
N GLY A 550 -8.34 -18.47 1.13
CA GLY A 550 -8.57 -19.51 0.13
C GLY A 550 -8.28 -19.07 -1.31
N MET A 551 -7.63 -17.92 -1.50
CA MET A 551 -7.30 -17.35 -2.82
C MET A 551 -5.81 -17.00 -2.91
N ILE A 552 -5.26 -17.13 -4.12
CA ILE A 552 -4.04 -16.42 -4.53
C ILE A 552 -4.48 -15.01 -4.95
N ILE A 553 -3.96 -13.98 -4.29
CA ILE A 553 -4.33 -12.57 -4.54
C ILE A 553 -3.09 -11.83 -5.00
N ASP A 554 -3.12 -11.31 -6.24
CA ASP A 554 -1.93 -10.68 -6.82
C ASP A 554 -2.22 -9.65 -7.93
N GLY A 555 -1.25 -8.78 -8.18
CA GLY A 555 -1.35 -7.68 -9.14
C GLY A 555 -1.01 -8.06 -10.58
N THR A 556 -1.44 -7.23 -11.52
CA THR A 556 -0.95 -7.21 -12.91
C THR A 556 -0.99 -5.78 -13.45
N TYR A 557 -0.40 -5.55 -14.62
CA TYR A 557 -0.55 -4.26 -15.32
C TYR A 557 -1.97 -3.98 -15.85
N ALA A 558 -2.89 -4.95 -15.83
CA ALA A 558 -4.31 -4.74 -16.16
C ALA A 558 -5.20 -4.46 -14.93
N GLY A 559 -4.74 -4.80 -13.72
CA GLY A 559 -5.57 -4.82 -12.51
C GLY A 559 -5.16 -5.94 -11.54
N MET A 560 -5.85 -6.06 -10.41
CA MET A 560 -5.62 -7.09 -9.39
C MET A 560 -6.58 -8.27 -9.53
N TYR A 561 -6.07 -9.49 -9.33
CA TYR A 561 -6.85 -10.74 -9.41
C TYR A 561 -6.89 -11.46 -8.07
N ALA A 562 -8.01 -12.12 -7.78
CA ALA A 562 -8.09 -13.23 -6.84
C ALA A 562 -8.42 -14.54 -7.58
N ILE A 563 -7.66 -15.60 -7.29
CA ILE A 563 -7.75 -16.91 -7.93
C ILE A 563 -7.99 -17.98 -6.87
N ASP A 564 -9.05 -18.76 -7.02
CA ASP A 564 -9.46 -19.81 -6.08
C ASP A 564 -8.42 -20.93 -5.96
N TRP A 565 -8.07 -21.33 -4.73
CA TRP A 565 -7.06 -22.36 -4.51
C TRP A 565 -7.51 -23.79 -4.83
N ASP A 566 -8.81 -24.09 -4.90
CA ASP A 566 -9.33 -25.45 -5.11
C ASP A 566 -9.53 -25.79 -6.60
N ASP A 567 -9.97 -24.86 -7.45
CA ASP A 567 -10.13 -25.08 -8.89
C ASP A 567 -9.43 -24.08 -9.83
N GLY A 568 -8.87 -22.99 -9.32
CA GLY A 568 -8.15 -21.98 -10.11
C GLY A 568 -9.05 -21.00 -10.87
N SER A 569 -10.36 -20.95 -10.60
CA SER A 569 -11.25 -19.93 -11.15
C SER A 569 -10.89 -18.53 -10.62
N ILE A 570 -11.19 -17.48 -11.42
CA ILE A 570 -11.04 -16.09 -10.97
C ILE A 570 -12.27 -15.76 -10.10
N VAL A 571 -12.03 -15.37 -8.85
CA VAL A 571 -13.09 -15.04 -7.89
C VAL A 571 -13.53 -13.59 -8.06
N TRP A 572 -12.57 -12.67 -8.21
CA TRP A 572 -12.79 -11.28 -8.55
C TRP A 572 -11.59 -10.70 -9.32
N PHE A 573 -11.85 -9.59 -10.02
CA PHE A 573 -10.88 -8.76 -10.72
C PHE A 573 -11.18 -7.30 -10.35
N TYR A 574 -10.17 -6.57 -9.87
CA TYR A 574 -10.26 -5.15 -9.50
C TYR A 574 -9.41 -4.31 -10.44
N GLU A 575 -9.96 -3.19 -10.88
CA GLU A 575 -9.36 -2.29 -11.85
C GLU A 575 -9.35 -0.86 -11.31
N ASP A 576 -8.27 -0.14 -11.58
CA ASP A 576 -8.17 1.30 -11.36
C ASP A 576 -8.25 1.99 -12.73
N GLU A 577 -9.47 2.13 -13.25
CA GLU A 577 -9.77 2.84 -14.49
C GLU A 577 -9.47 4.34 -14.33
N THR A 578 -8.82 4.96 -15.33
CA THR A 578 -8.43 6.37 -15.26
C THR A 578 -8.85 7.18 -16.49
N GLU A 579 -9.48 8.35 -16.28
CA GLU A 579 -9.73 9.34 -17.35
C GLU A 579 -8.43 9.92 -17.93
N PHE A 580 -7.29 9.72 -17.25
CA PHE A 580 -5.99 10.17 -17.69
C PHE A 580 -5.35 9.18 -18.66
N GLU A 581 -6.09 8.89 -19.73
CA GLU A 581 -5.78 7.93 -20.82
C GLU A 581 -4.39 8.12 -21.45
N PHE A 582 -3.77 9.29 -21.26
CA PHE A 582 -2.44 9.65 -21.73
C PHE A 582 -1.31 9.27 -20.75
N GLU A 583 -1.59 9.22 -19.44
CA GLU A 583 -0.59 9.04 -18.38
C GLU A 583 -0.19 7.58 -18.14
N THR A 584 -1.10 6.63 -18.40
CA THR A 584 -0.86 5.19 -18.31
C THR A 584 -0.62 4.57 -19.69
N ALA A 585 0.31 3.62 -19.81
CA ALA A 585 0.50 2.83 -21.03
C ALA A 585 -0.47 1.64 -21.15
N TYR A 586 -1.25 1.39 -20.10
CA TYR A 586 -1.89 0.10 -19.82
C TYR A 586 -3.40 0.18 -19.97
N VAL A 587 -4.01 -0.94 -20.37
CA VAL A 587 -5.45 -1.09 -20.60
C VAL A 587 -5.95 -2.48 -20.21
N ASN A 588 -7.25 -2.60 -19.95
CA ASN A 588 -7.93 -3.89 -19.77
C ASN A 588 -8.27 -4.56 -21.11
N SER A 589 -9.05 -5.66 -21.07
CA SER A 589 -9.40 -6.43 -22.28
C SER A 589 -10.37 -5.71 -23.22
N ASP A 590 -11.28 -4.88 -22.71
CA ASP A 590 -12.14 -3.98 -23.51
C ASP A 590 -11.36 -2.74 -24.00
N GLY A 591 -10.26 -2.41 -23.31
CA GLY A 591 -9.28 -1.39 -23.67
C GLY A 591 -9.43 -0.06 -22.93
N THR A 592 -10.21 0.01 -21.85
CA THR A 592 -10.22 1.17 -20.94
C THR A 592 -8.83 1.38 -20.37
N ALA A 593 -8.40 2.64 -20.22
CA ALA A 593 -7.12 2.99 -19.62
C ALA A 593 -7.13 2.67 -18.12
N VAL A 594 -6.14 1.90 -17.65
CA VAL A 594 -6.02 1.48 -16.24
C VAL A 594 -4.64 1.78 -15.69
N ASN A 595 -4.53 2.01 -14.38
CA ASN A 595 -3.25 2.09 -13.70
C ASN A 595 -2.72 0.67 -13.36
N PRO A 596 -1.39 0.44 -13.44
CA PRO A 596 -0.80 -0.89 -13.28
C PRO A 596 -0.60 -1.25 -11.80
N PHE A 597 -0.72 -2.54 -11.44
CA PHE A 597 -0.38 -3.06 -10.12
C PHE A 597 0.84 -3.98 -10.20
N ARG A 598 1.90 -3.65 -9.44
CA ARG A 598 3.19 -4.38 -9.48
C ARG A 598 3.85 -4.56 -8.11
N ASP A 599 3.36 -3.94 -7.04
CA ASP A 599 4.02 -4.04 -5.73
C ASP A 599 3.47 -5.16 -4.86
N SER A 600 4.18 -5.50 -3.79
CA SER A 600 3.69 -6.43 -2.77
C SER A 600 2.42 -5.88 -2.11
N GLN A 601 1.44 -6.76 -1.91
CA GLN A 601 0.21 -6.45 -1.19
C GLN A 601 0.45 -6.54 0.33
N ILE A 602 -0.41 -5.90 1.13
CA ILE A 602 -0.63 -6.29 2.54
C ILE A 602 -2.08 -6.67 2.70
N ILE A 603 -2.34 -7.88 3.20
CA ILE A 603 -3.71 -8.41 3.33
C ILE A 603 -4.06 -8.56 4.81
N ALA A 604 -5.09 -7.83 5.25
CA ALA A 604 -5.56 -7.84 6.64
C ALA A 604 -7.06 -7.55 6.72
N ASP A 605 -7.76 -8.17 7.66
CA ASP A 605 -9.15 -7.80 8.01
C ASP A 605 -10.13 -7.78 6.81
N GLY A 606 -10.02 -8.78 5.94
CA GLY A 606 -10.82 -8.88 4.73
C GLY A 606 -10.46 -7.87 3.63
N LYS A 607 -9.28 -7.24 3.69
CA LYS A 607 -8.87 -6.17 2.78
C LYS A 607 -7.48 -6.41 2.19
N VAL A 608 -7.26 -5.89 0.98
CA VAL A 608 -5.98 -5.82 0.27
C VAL A 608 -5.56 -4.35 0.24
N TYR A 609 -4.41 -4.04 0.84
CA TYR A 609 -3.77 -2.73 0.76
C TYR A 609 -2.64 -2.79 -0.26
N THR A 610 -2.67 -1.88 -1.22
CA THR A 610 -1.77 -1.91 -2.39
C THR A 610 -1.51 -0.50 -2.93
N ARG A 611 -0.75 -0.41 -4.02
CA ARG A 611 -0.56 0.83 -4.79
C ARG A 611 -0.44 0.54 -6.28
N ASN A 612 -0.72 1.55 -7.09
CA ASN A 612 -0.30 1.49 -8.49
C ASN A 612 1.22 1.60 -8.59
N GLN A 613 1.82 0.81 -9.47
CA GLN A 613 3.25 0.83 -9.78
C GLN A 613 3.53 0.08 -11.09
N GLU A 614 4.52 0.53 -11.86
CA GLU A 614 5.16 -0.27 -12.91
C GLU A 614 6.57 -0.74 -12.49
N HIS A 615 7.11 -1.78 -13.14
CA HIS A 615 8.40 -2.37 -12.78
C HIS A 615 9.59 -1.39 -12.82
N THR A 616 9.59 -0.46 -13.77
CA THR A 616 10.69 0.52 -13.94
C THR A 616 10.09 1.91 -14.19
N PRO A 617 9.62 2.61 -13.14
CA PRO A 617 8.85 3.85 -13.29
C PRO A 617 9.55 4.92 -14.14
N GLY A 618 8.84 5.38 -15.18
CA GLY A 618 9.30 6.44 -16.09
C GLY A 618 9.64 7.77 -15.40
N GLN A 619 10.33 8.66 -16.13
CA GLN A 619 10.60 10.03 -15.68
C GLN A 619 10.16 11.04 -16.77
N PRO A 620 9.21 11.95 -16.48
CA PRO A 620 8.48 12.11 -15.22
C PRO A 620 7.61 10.89 -14.88
N LEU A 621 7.31 10.72 -13.59
CA LEU A 621 6.43 9.67 -13.08
C LEU A 621 4.98 9.91 -13.52
N THR A 622 4.26 8.82 -13.83
CA THR A 622 2.83 8.82 -14.15
C THR A 622 2.01 9.51 -13.05
N ARG A 623 1.09 10.38 -13.47
CA ARG A 623 0.13 11.05 -12.57
C ARG A 623 -1.15 10.22 -12.48
N GLY A 624 -1.80 10.28 -11.32
CA GLY A 624 -3.03 9.52 -11.05
C GLY A 624 -2.83 8.34 -10.09
N TRP A 625 -1.59 7.88 -9.86
CA TRP A 625 -1.32 6.77 -8.93
C TRP A 625 -1.67 7.10 -7.48
N SER A 626 -2.28 6.12 -6.82
CA SER A 626 -2.77 6.15 -5.43
C SER A 626 -2.27 4.95 -4.61
N THR A 627 -2.46 5.04 -3.29
CA THR A 627 -2.52 3.88 -2.39
C THR A 627 -3.99 3.45 -2.26
N HIS A 628 -4.28 2.18 -2.54
CA HIS A 628 -5.64 1.62 -2.58
C HIS A 628 -5.91 0.68 -1.41
N CYS A 629 -7.18 0.59 -1.01
CA CYS A 629 -7.75 -0.45 -0.17
C CYS A 629 -8.93 -1.11 -0.89
N ILE A 630 -8.85 -2.42 -1.07
CA ILE A 630 -9.81 -3.23 -1.82
C ILE A 630 -10.37 -4.31 -0.87
N ASP A 631 -11.66 -4.60 -0.91
CA ASP A 631 -12.22 -5.75 -0.20
C ASP A 631 -11.73 -7.07 -0.83
N ALA A 632 -11.11 -7.93 -0.01
CA ALA A 632 -10.42 -9.13 -0.44
C ALA A 632 -11.37 -10.30 -0.81
N PHE A 633 -12.67 -10.18 -0.56
CA PHE A 633 -13.67 -11.19 -0.88
C PHE A 633 -14.49 -10.85 -2.14
N THR A 634 -14.64 -9.56 -2.45
CA THR A 634 -15.47 -9.03 -3.54
C THR A 634 -14.68 -8.33 -4.64
N GLY A 635 -13.49 -7.83 -4.34
CA GLY A 635 -12.74 -6.93 -5.23
C GLY A 635 -13.25 -5.49 -5.25
N GLU A 636 -14.13 -5.08 -4.33
CA GLU A 636 -14.67 -3.70 -4.31
C GLU A 636 -13.65 -2.71 -3.73
N GLY A 637 -13.39 -1.59 -4.42
CA GLY A 637 -12.54 -0.51 -3.93
C GLY A 637 -13.20 0.24 -2.77
N LEU A 638 -12.64 0.12 -1.57
CA LEU A 638 -13.17 0.72 -0.33
C LEU A 638 -12.72 2.17 -0.15
N TRP A 639 -11.45 2.44 -0.47
CA TRP A 639 -10.89 3.79 -0.56
C TRP A 639 -9.61 3.80 -1.37
N GLU A 640 -9.30 4.96 -1.94
CA GLU A 640 -7.96 5.31 -2.39
C GLU A 640 -7.51 6.65 -1.75
N ILE A 641 -6.21 6.93 -1.80
CA ILE A 641 -5.66 8.25 -1.53
C ILE A 641 -4.47 8.51 -2.46
N ALA A 642 -4.47 9.67 -3.11
CA ALA A 642 -3.49 9.96 -4.15
C ALA A 642 -2.04 10.00 -3.64
N GLY A 643 -1.15 9.48 -4.49
CA GLY A 643 0.27 9.42 -4.25
C GLY A 643 0.75 7.98 -4.17
N TYR A 644 1.80 7.70 -4.93
CA TYR A 644 2.60 6.49 -4.83
C TYR A 644 3.13 6.34 -3.39
N GLY A 645 2.60 5.36 -2.66
CA GLY A 645 2.99 5.06 -1.28
C GLY A 645 2.82 3.57 -0.98
N SER A 646 3.84 2.96 -0.35
CA SER A 646 3.82 1.52 -0.04
C SER A 646 3.08 1.24 1.26
N ALA A 647 2.20 0.23 1.25
CA ALA A 647 1.57 -0.29 2.45
C ALA A 647 2.63 -0.98 3.35
N GLY A 648 2.56 -0.74 4.66
CA GLY A 648 3.46 -1.27 5.67
C GLY A 648 2.72 -1.79 6.90
N ALA A 649 3.39 -1.79 8.06
CA ALA A 649 2.89 -2.41 9.29
C ALA A 649 1.46 -1.97 9.66
N ILE A 650 0.60 -2.94 9.98
CA ILE A 650 -0.85 -2.76 10.19
C ILE A 650 -1.32 -3.39 11.52
N ALA A 651 -2.02 -2.63 12.37
CA ALA A 651 -2.57 -3.09 13.65
C ALA A 651 -3.59 -2.11 14.28
N ASP A 652 -4.50 -2.62 15.13
CA ASP A 652 -5.52 -1.85 15.87
C ASP A 652 -6.42 -0.93 14.99
N GLY A 653 -6.59 -1.23 13.69
CA GLY A 653 -7.28 -0.35 12.75
C GLY A 653 -6.43 0.81 12.24
N TYR A 654 -5.10 0.65 12.23
CA TYR A 654 -4.14 1.60 11.65
C TYR A 654 -3.16 0.91 10.70
N LEU A 655 -2.92 1.52 9.54
CA LEU A 655 -1.95 1.14 8.51
C LEU A 655 -0.83 2.18 8.47
N VAL A 656 0.43 1.76 8.55
CA VAL A 656 1.56 2.61 8.21
C VAL A 656 1.74 2.58 6.68
N VAL A 657 1.73 3.74 6.02
CA VAL A 657 2.06 3.89 4.60
C VAL A 657 3.33 4.73 4.46
N ASP A 658 4.28 4.30 3.65
CA ASP A 658 5.46 5.09 3.32
C ASP A 658 5.23 5.82 1.99
N ALA A 659 4.84 7.10 2.08
CA ALA A 659 4.43 7.90 0.93
C ALA A 659 5.66 8.49 0.21
N ASP A 660 6.19 7.72 -0.75
CA ASP A 660 7.36 8.04 -1.56
C ASP A 660 7.29 9.44 -2.21
N TYR A 661 6.13 9.86 -2.73
CA TYR A 661 5.93 11.20 -3.31
C TYR A 661 6.10 12.34 -2.29
N LEU A 662 5.87 12.08 -1.00
CA LEU A 662 5.90 13.07 0.08
C LEU A 662 7.18 12.99 0.94
N GLY A 663 7.93 11.88 0.86
CA GLY A 663 9.01 11.56 1.79
C GLY A 663 8.53 11.48 3.26
N GLN A 664 7.32 10.97 3.47
CA GLN A 664 6.64 10.97 4.77
C GLN A 664 6.00 9.63 5.07
N THR A 665 6.25 9.11 6.27
CA THR A 665 5.45 8.04 6.85
C THR A 665 4.10 8.59 7.30
N LEU A 666 3.02 8.02 6.78
CA LEU A 666 1.64 8.35 7.11
C LEU A 666 1.04 7.20 7.93
N VAL A 667 0.34 7.48 9.02
CA VAL A 667 -0.36 6.43 9.80
C VAL A 667 -1.85 6.55 9.57
N ILE A 668 -2.31 5.88 8.53
CA ILE A 668 -3.70 5.75 8.09
C ILE A 668 -4.52 4.99 9.16
N GLY A 669 -5.79 5.34 9.38
CA GLY A 669 -6.70 4.73 10.37
C GLY A 669 -7.42 5.76 11.25
N LYS A 670 -8.14 5.30 12.28
CA LYS A 670 -9.19 6.15 12.89
C LYS A 670 -8.72 7.23 13.89
N GLY A 671 -9.05 8.50 13.63
CA GLY A 671 -8.76 9.65 14.50
C GLY A 671 -9.88 10.10 15.46
N LYS A 672 -9.61 11.15 16.25
CA LYS A 672 -10.51 11.67 17.31
C LYS A 672 -11.21 12.96 16.89
N SER A 673 -12.45 13.17 17.35
CA SER A 673 -13.18 14.45 17.17
C SER A 673 -13.43 15.19 18.49
N ALA A 674 -13.81 16.47 18.40
CA ALA A 674 -14.32 17.27 19.51
C ALA A 674 -15.58 18.05 19.13
N THR A 675 -16.71 17.66 19.72
CA THR A 675 -17.98 18.39 19.64
C THR A 675 -18.01 19.57 20.62
N THR A 676 -18.61 20.69 20.21
CA THR A 676 -18.99 21.81 21.09
C THR A 676 -20.48 22.11 20.98
N VAL A 677 -21.10 22.66 22.02
CA VAL A 677 -22.50 23.13 21.96
C VAL A 677 -22.74 24.37 22.83
N THR A 678 -23.54 25.28 22.32
CA THR A 678 -23.98 26.50 23.00
C THR A 678 -25.48 26.75 22.78
N ALA A 679 -26.10 27.33 23.80
CA ALA A 679 -27.49 27.75 23.85
C ALA A 679 -27.55 29.13 24.56
N PRO A 680 -28.71 29.82 24.61
CA PRO A 680 -28.84 31.07 25.36
C PRO A 680 -28.50 30.90 26.84
N ASP A 681 -27.63 31.78 27.35
CA ASP A 681 -27.25 31.92 28.76
C ASP A 681 -28.32 32.67 29.58
N VAL A 682 -29.22 33.37 28.90
CA VAL A 682 -30.41 34.03 29.45
C VAL A 682 -31.64 33.11 29.40
N ALA A 683 -32.60 33.34 30.30
CA ALA A 683 -33.83 32.56 30.33
C ALA A 683 -34.72 32.88 29.11
N VAL A 684 -35.16 31.84 28.40
CA VAL A 684 -36.02 31.93 27.20
C VAL A 684 -37.47 31.64 27.60
N PRO A 685 -38.49 32.42 27.18
CA PRO A 685 -39.89 32.10 27.48
C PRO A 685 -40.34 30.83 26.76
N LYS A 686 -41.12 29.95 27.42
CA LYS A 686 -41.71 28.78 26.74
C LYS A 686 -42.53 29.19 25.52
N GLY A 687 -42.56 28.33 24.51
CA GLY A 687 -43.13 28.63 23.19
C GLY A 687 -42.27 29.56 22.31
N THR A 688 -41.14 30.08 22.80
CA THR A 688 -40.22 30.92 22.01
C THR A 688 -39.11 30.06 21.39
N ALA A 689 -38.98 30.11 20.07
CA ALA A 689 -37.90 29.43 19.35
C ALA A 689 -36.53 30.07 19.63
N PHE A 690 -35.47 29.26 19.74
CA PHE A 690 -34.09 29.72 19.79
C PHE A 690 -33.12 28.75 19.11
N THR A 691 -31.94 29.25 18.74
CA THR A 691 -30.91 28.46 18.06
C THR A 691 -29.94 27.81 19.04
N ILE A 692 -29.82 26.49 18.97
CA ILE A 692 -28.71 25.71 19.52
C ILE A 692 -27.62 25.67 18.43
N LYS A 693 -26.36 25.91 18.78
CA LYS A 693 -25.26 25.95 17.79
C LYS A 693 -23.95 25.42 18.37
N GLY A 694 -23.09 24.88 17.51
CA GLY A 694 -21.84 24.26 17.94
C GLY A 694 -20.91 23.92 16.78
N THR A 695 -19.96 23.03 17.04
CA THR A 695 -18.99 22.53 16.07
C THR A 695 -18.71 21.05 16.28
N VAL A 696 -18.17 20.37 15.27
CA VAL A 696 -17.43 19.11 15.39
C VAL A 696 -16.12 19.27 14.62
N LEU A 697 -14.98 19.12 15.31
CA LEU A 697 -13.64 19.38 14.78
C LEU A 697 -12.70 18.19 14.98
N ASP A 698 -11.88 17.90 13.97
CA ASP A 698 -10.83 16.89 14.00
C ASP A 698 -9.76 17.25 15.04
N GLN A 699 -9.34 16.28 15.86
CA GLN A 699 -8.30 16.41 16.87
C GLN A 699 -7.06 15.54 16.55
N SER A 700 -7.00 14.95 15.35
CA SER A 700 -5.89 14.12 14.88
C SER A 700 -4.60 14.95 14.83
N PRO A 701 -3.48 14.49 15.43
CA PRO A 701 -2.20 15.20 15.47
C PRO A 701 -1.68 15.79 14.15
N ALA A 702 -2.05 15.26 12.99
CA ALA A 702 -1.64 15.79 11.69
C ALA A 702 -2.41 17.05 11.22
N GLN A 703 -3.64 17.30 11.71
CA GLN A 703 -4.48 18.44 11.30
C GLN A 703 -5.42 18.98 12.42
N PRO A 704 -4.95 19.19 13.67
CA PRO A 704 -5.83 19.48 14.80
C PRO A 704 -6.58 20.83 14.64
N GLY A 705 -7.90 20.78 14.73
CA GLY A 705 -8.81 21.92 14.61
C GLY A 705 -9.43 22.13 13.22
N THR A 706 -9.17 21.23 12.26
CA THR A 706 -9.92 21.18 10.99
C THR A 706 -11.35 20.66 11.21
N PRO A 707 -12.29 20.90 10.28
CA PRO A 707 -13.63 20.31 10.37
C PRO A 707 -13.59 18.78 10.32
N CYS A 708 -14.47 18.11 11.07
CA CYS A 708 -14.84 16.74 10.76
C CYS A 708 -15.76 16.75 9.53
N VAL A 709 -15.45 15.89 8.57
CA VAL A 709 -16.13 15.70 7.28
C VAL A 709 -16.65 14.27 7.18
N SER A 710 -17.64 14.02 6.31
CA SER A 710 -18.15 12.66 6.12
C SER A 710 -17.11 11.75 5.43
N PRO A 711 -17.21 10.41 5.55
CA PRO A 711 -16.24 9.47 4.94
C PRO A 711 -16.06 9.68 3.44
N GLU A 712 -17.12 10.02 2.72
CA GLU A 712 -17.13 10.28 1.28
C GLU A 712 -16.38 11.57 0.90
N SER A 713 -16.03 12.42 1.86
CA SER A 713 -15.19 13.62 1.69
C SER A 713 -13.81 13.46 2.34
N MET A 714 -13.47 12.28 2.87
CA MET A 714 -12.23 12.04 3.62
C MET A 714 -10.99 12.17 2.74
N SER A 715 -10.91 11.42 1.63
CA SER A 715 -9.75 11.48 0.74
C SER A 715 -9.58 12.89 0.15
N THR A 716 -10.64 13.54 -0.33
CA THR A 716 -10.63 14.95 -0.76
C THR A 716 -10.01 15.89 0.28
N GLN A 717 -10.42 15.75 1.55
CA GLN A 717 -9.93 16.61 2.62
C GLN A 717 -8.46 16.31 2.98
N MET A 718 -8.08 15.03 3.11
CA MET A 718 -6.71 14.63 3.41
C MET A 718 -5.75 15.01 2.28
N GLU A 719 -6.18 14.86 1.02
CA GLU A 719 -5.44 15.27 -0.16
C GLU A 719 -5.24 16.79 -0.25
N TYR A 720 -6.27 17.57 0.08
CA TYR A 720 -6.14 19.02 0.21
C TYR A 720 -5.16 19.42 1.33
N LEU A 721 -5.28 18.81 2.51
CA LEU A 721 -4.49 19.17 3.70
C LEU A 721 -3.03 18.70 3.65
N HIS A 722 -2.75 17.57 2.99
CA HIS A 722 -1.43 16.92 3.05
C HIS A 722 -0.75 16.72 1.68
N MET A 723 -1.51 16.66 0.59
CA MET A 723 -1.00 16.39 -0.77
C MET A 723 -1.18 17.57 -1.75
N GLN A 724 -1.62 18.73 -1.26
CA GLN A 724 -1.71 20.00 -2.00
C GLN A 724 -2.70 19.99 -3.18
N ARG A 725 -3.68 19.08 -3.17
CA ARG A 725 -4.78 19.02 -4.13
C ARG A 725 -5.81 20.14 -3.85
N PRO A 726 -6.77 20.43 -4.74
CA PRO A 726 -7.83 21.38 -4.43
C PRO A 726 -8.82 20.81 -3.40
N ILE A 727 -9.46 21.66 -2.60
CA ILE A 727 -10.50 21.27 -1.61
C ILE A 727 -11.86 20.91 -2.24
N SER A 728 -11.90 20.89 -3.58
CA SER A 728 -13.07 20.61 -4.41
C SER A 728 -12.74 19.53 -5.43
N GLY A 729 -11.91 18.56 -5.02
CA GLY A 729 -11.47 17.49 -5.90
C GLY A 729 -10.47 17.91 -6.96
N LEU A 730 -10.12 16.96 -7.83
CA LEU A 730 -9.26 17.22 -8.98
C LEU A 730 -10.00 17.98 -10.09
N HIS A 731 -11.30 17.73 -10.26
CA HIS A 731 -12.12 18.25 -11.37
C HIS A 731 -12.86 19.56 -10.99
N GLY A 732 -12.98 19.88 -9.70
CA GLY A 732 -13.53 21.15 -9.20
C GLY A 732 -14.99 21.12 -8.73
N ASP A 733 -15.58 19.94 -8.63
CA ASP A 733 -17.00 19.66 -8.39
C ASP A 733 -17.29 18.94 -7.06
N GLU A 734 -16.31 18.23 -6.48
CA GLU A 734 -16.45 17.62 -5.15
C GLU A 734 -16.78 18.68 -4.09
N THR A 735 -17.72 18.35 -3.20
CA THR A 735 -18.16 19.22 -2.10
C THR A 735 -17.85 18.54 -0.77
N ILE A 736 -17.14 19.23 0.12
CA ILE A 736 -16.83 18.71 1.45
C ILE A 736 -18.12 18.69 2.28
N ASN A 737 -18.61 17.49 2.56
CA ASN A 737 -19.78 17.27 3.40
C ASN A 737 -19.38 17.17 4.88
N GLY A 738 -20.20 17.72 5.78
CA GLY A 738 -19.99 17.60 7.21
C GLY A 738 -20.60 16.33 7.81
N VAL A 739 -20.39 16.17 9.11
CA VAL A 739 -20.81 14.98 9.88
C VAL A 739 -22.16 15.18 10.58
N THR A 740 -22.82 14.07 10.92
CA THR A 740 -24.18 14.07 11.49
C THR A 740 -24.16 14.25 13.01
N VAL A 741 -24.89 15.24 13.53
CA VAL A 741 -24.98 15.58 14.96
C VAL A 741 -26.41 15.43 15.46
N MET A 742 -26.62 14.55 16.44
CA MET A 742 -27.87 14.41 17.17
C MET A 742 -27.97 15.43 18.31
N LEU A 743 -29.15 16.03 18.48
CA LEU A 743 -29.45 16.97 19.54
C LEU A 743 -30.55 16.41 20.46
N SER A 744 -30.36 16.53 21.77
CA SER A 744 -31.37 16.16 22.76
C SER A 744 -31.33 17.07 23.98
N ALA A 745 -32.37 16.99 24.81
CA ALA A 745 -32.43 17.67 26.09
C ALA A 745 -32.92 16.74 27.20
N ILE A 746 -32.39 16.95 28.41
CA ILE A 746 -32.86 16.32 29.64
C ILE A 746 -33.33 17.43 30.59
N ALA A 747 -34.60 17.41 30.97
CA ALA A 747 -35.16 18.36 31.94
C ALA A 747 -34.80 17.96 33.38
N TYR A 748 -34.97 18.89 34.33
CA TYR A 748 -34.58 18.68 35.73
C TYR A 748 -35.35 17.54 36.45
N ASP A 749 -36.51 17.13 35.95
CA ASP A 749 -37.26 15.97 36.45
C ASP A 749 -36.76 14.61 35.91
N GLY A 750 -35.79 14.63 34.98
CA GLY A 750 -35.24 13.46 34.31
C GLY A 750 -35.97 13.08 33.01
N SER A 751 -36.96 13.85 32.56
CA SER A 751 -37.61 13.62 31.27
C SER A 751 -36.67 13.94 30.09
N TYR A 752 -36.73 13.09 29.06
CA TYR A 752 -35.94 13.20 27.84
C TYR A 752 -36.77 13.82 26.72
N VAL A 753 -36.17 14.74 25.97
CA VAL A 753 -36.72 15.37 24.77
C VAL A 753 -35.74 15.18 23.63
N ASP A 754 -36.21 14.50 22.58
CA ASP A 754 -35.52 14.50 21.29
C ASP A 754 -35.69 15.86 20.62
N ILE A 755 -34.58 16.46 20.16
CA ILE A 755 -34.57 17.74 19.45
C ILE A 755 -34.36 17.52 17.93
N GLY A 756 -33.97 16.31 17.52
CA GLY A 756 -33.66 15.93 16.14
C GLY A 756 -32.19 16.08 15.79
N THR A 757 -31.92 15.98 14.49
CA THR A 757 -30.56 15.80 13.94
C THR A 757 -30.21 16.92 12.97
N VAL A 758 -28.94 17.33 12.93
CA VAL A 758 -28.39 18.36 12.04
C VAL A 758 -27.02 17.90 11.49
N ILE A 759 -26.71 18.19 10.24
CA ILE A 759 -25.40 17.90 9.63
C ILE A 759 -24.51 19.15 9.79
N THR A 760 -23.21 18.98 10.06
CA THR A 760 -22.28 20.12 10.09
C THR A 760 -22.04 20.69 8.68
N GLU A 761 -21.67 21.97 8.62
CA GLU A 761 -21.14 22.60 7.42
C GLU A 761 -19.69 22.11 7.22
N GLY A 762 -19.39 21.40 6.14
CA GLY A 762 -18.15 20.63 5.99
C GLY A 762 -16.86 21.46 5.90
N TYR A 763 -16.92 22.73 5.48
CA TYR A 763 -15.74 23.60 5.42
C TYR A 763 -15.38 24.26 6.77
N SER A 764 -16.28 24.24 7.76
CA SER A 764 -16.07 24.86 9.08
C SER A 764 -16.37 23.97 10.28
N GLY A 765 -17.01 22.82 10.07
CA GLY A 765 -17.45 21.90 11.11
C GLY A 765 -18.59 22.46 11.96
N THR A 766 -19.19 23.60 11.59
CA THR A 766 -20.21 24.28 12.40
C THR A 766 -21.59 23.70 12.20
N PHE A 767 -22.45 23.75 13.23
CA PHE A 767 -23.88 23.41 13.11
C PHE A 767 -24.77 24.43 13.82
N GLY A 768 -26.02 24.52 13.40
CA GLY A 768 -27.05 25.35 14.01
C GLY A 768 -28.45 24.80 13.78
N HIS A 769 -29.23 24.66 14.85
CA HIS A 769 -30.58 24.07 14.82
C HIS A 769 -31.56 24.89 15.66
N SER A 770 -32.83 24.93 15.27
CA SER A 770 -33.87 25.72 15.95
C SER A 770 -34.75 24.82 16.82
N TRP A 771 -34.81 25.11 18.12
CA TRP A 771 -35.67 24.39 19.06
C TRP A 771 -36.67 25.33 19.74
N THR A 772 -37.87 24.82 20.02
CA THR A 772 -38.96 25.55 20.69
C THR A 772 -39.46 24.72 21.88
N PRO A 773 -39.11 25.08 23.13
CA PRO A 773 -39.54 24.33 24.31
C PRO A 773 -41.02 24.57 24.62
N THR A 774 -41.77 23.51 24.90
CA THR A 774 -43.19 23.60 25.28
C THR A 774 -43.40 23.82 26.78
N GLU A 775 -42.53 23.24 27.63
CA GLU A 775 -42.65 23.26 29.09
C GLU A 775 -41.55 24.09 29.77
N GLU A 776 -41.85 24.57 30.98
CA GLU A 776 -40.97 25.40 31.80
C GLU A 776 -39.92 24.55 32.55
N GLY A 777 -38.74 25.13 32.80
CA GLY A 777 -37.68 24.49 33.59
C GLY A 777 -36.29 24.65 33.00
N THR A 778 -35.28 24.16 33.72
CA THR A 778 -33.90 24.11 33.20
C THR A 778 -33.67 22.78 32.48
N TYR A 779 -33.18 22.86 31.25
CA TYR A 779 -32.84 21.72 30.40
C TYR A 779 -31.33 21.65 30.22
N LYS A 780 -30.77 20.45 30.38
CA LYS A 780 -29.41 20.11 29.91
C LYS A 780 -29.52 19.75 28.44
N ILE A 781 -29.01 20.61 27.55
CA ILE A 781 -28.88 20.35 26.12
C ILE A 781 -27.64 19.50 25.89
N ILE A 782 -27.75 18.51 25.01
CA ILE A 782 -26.69 17.59 24.61
C ILE A 782 -26.60 17.62 23.08
N ALA A 783 -25.40 17.85 22.56
CA ALA A 783 -25.07 17.56 21.17
C ALA A 783 -24.11 16.37 21.12
N SER A 784 -24.39 15.39 20.27
CA SER A 784 -23.57 14.20 20.10
C SER A 784 -23.36 13.94 18.61
N PHE A 785 -22.11 13.94 18.19
CA PHE A 785 -21.69 13.26 16.98
C PHE A 785 -21.45 11.80 17.37
N GLU A 786 -22.20 10.88 16.78
CA GLU A 786 -22.04 9.44 17.07
C GLU A 786 -20.68 8.94 16.61
N GLY A 787 -20.17 9.50 15.50
CA GLY A 787 -18.94 9.12 14.81
C GLY A 787 -19.26 8.61 13.40
N ASP A 788 -18.23 8.32 12.61
CA ASP A 788 -18.33 7.78 11.24
C ASP A 788 -17.10 6.89 10.91
N ALA A 789 -16.70 6.71 9.65
CA ALA A 789 -15.55 5.87 9.32
C ALA A 789 -14.15 6.48 9.49
N SER A 790 -14.07 7.76 9.88
CA SER A 790 -12.81 8.48 10.10
C SER A 790 -12.76 9.13 11.48
N TYR A 791 -13.87 9.66 11.99
CA TYR A 791 -13.89 10.44 13.22
C TYR A 791 -14.63 9.77 14.36
N GLY A 792 -13.93 9.61 15.49
CA GLY A 792 -14.50 8.99 16.68
C GLY A 792 -15.61 9.81 17.31
N SER A 793 -16.60 9.13 17.90
CA SER A 793 -17.67 9.72 18.69
C SER A 793 -17.21 10.89 19.58
N SER A 794 -18.00 11.96 19.65
CA SER A 794 -17.81 12.98 20.67
C SER A 794 -19.13 13.69 21.00
N SER A 795 -19.24 14.16 22.25
CA SER A 795 -20.43 14.89 22.70
C SER A 795 -20.07 16.07 23.58
N SER A 796 -20.99 17.03 23.64
CA SER A 796 -20.85 18.27 24.40
C SER A 796 -22.19 18.63 25.02
N THR A 797 -22.18 19.30 26.18
CA THR A 797 -23.41 19.61 26.90
C THR A 797 -23.42 21.01 27.47
N THR A 798 -24.56 21.69 27.36
CA THR A 798 -24.80 23.03 27.90
C THR A 798 -26.16 23.08 28.60
N TRP A 799 -26.53 24.22 29.15
CA TRP A 799 -27.81 24.41 29.85
C TRP A 799 -28.55 25.63 29.34
N VAL A 800 -29.87 25.52 29.31
CA VAL A 800 -30.80 26.62 29.03
C VAL A 800 -31.91 26.60 30.07
N THR A 801 -32.38 27.77 30.50
CA THR A 801 -33.53 27.88 31.39
C THR A 801 -34.72 28.40 30.62
N VAL A 802 -35.81 27.64 30.62
CA VAL A 802 -37.08 28.01 30.01
C VAL A 802 -37.98 28.60 31.09
N GLY A 803 -38.25 29.89 30.98
CA GLY A 803 -39.17 30.61 31.85
C GLY A 803 -40.63 30.46 31.40
N PRO A 804 -41.57 31.03 32.17
CA PRO A 804 -42.97 31.11 31.77
C PRO A 804 -43.14 31.80 30.41
N GLU A 805 -44.27 31.53 29.77
CA GLU A 805 -44.64 32.13 28.49
C GLU A 805 -44.56 33.66 28.56
N ALA A 806 -44.10 34.30 27.47
CA ALA A 806 -43.95 35.74 27.41
C ALA A 806 -45.32 36.41 27.57
N SER A 807 -45.59 36.94 28.77
CA SER A 807 -46.88 37.56 29.07
C SER A 807 -47.17 38.65 28.04
N SER A 808 -48.28 38.50 27.29
CA SER A 808 -48.72 39.50 26.33
C SER A 808 -48.80 40.86 27.02
N GLY A 809 -47.90 41.77 26.66
CA GLY A 809 -47.75 43.05 27.35
C GLY A 809 -49.09 43.76 27.42
N GLY A 810 -49.58 43.98 28.64
CA GLY A 810 -50.89 44.60 28.87
C GLY A 810 -50.97 45.92 28.11
N THR A 811 -52.06 46.14 27.38
CA THR A 811 -52.26 47.34 26.57
C THR A 811 -51.98 48.57 27.42
N ILE A 812 -50.98 49.37 27.04
CA ILE A 812 -50.61 50.57 27.79
C ILE A 812 -51.81 51.52 27.76
N GLU A 813 -52.48 51.64 28.90
CA GLU A 813 -53.55 52.62 29.09
C GLU A 813 -52.91 54.02 28.97
N PRO A 814 -53.40 54.90 28.08
CA PRO A 814 -52.72 56.15 27.79
C PRO A 814 -52.86 57.11 28.99
N GLU A 815 -51.73 57.43 29.64
CA GLU A 815 -51.70 58.50 30.65
C GLU A 815 -52.19 59.83 30.04
N PRO A 816 -52.94 60.65 30.80
CA PRO A 816 -53.46 61.92 30.30
C PRO A 816 -52.33 62.92 30.06
N THR A 817 -52.11 63.27 28.79
CA THR A 817 -51.04 64.17 28.32
C THR A 817 -50.92 65.48 29.12
N PRO A 818 -49.77 65.71 29.79
CA PRO A 818 -49.30 67.05 30.10
C PRO A 818 -48.70 67.69 28.84
N GLU A 819 -49.00 68.96 28.57
CA GLU A 819 -48.50 69.65 27.37
C GLU A 819 -46.98 69.86 27.40
N THR A 820 -46.24 69.26 26.47
CA THR A 820 -44.84 69.57 26.21
C THR A 820 -44.67 70.45 24.97
N PRO A 821 -44.05 71.63 25.08
CA PRO A 821 -43.50 72.33 23.92
C PRO A 821 -42.36 71.49 23.30
N LEU A 822 -42.61 70.89 22.14
CA LEU A 822 -41.66 70.02 21.44
C LEU A 822 -40.42 70.77 20.95
N ILE A 823 -39.29 70.56 21.64
CA ILE A 823 -37.95 70.59 21.04
C ILE A 823 -37.18 69.39 21.58
N THR A 824 -37.12 68.30 20.82
CA THR A 824 -36.27 67.16 21.16
C THR A 824 -34.82 67.43 20.78
N THR A 825 -33.89 66.72 21.43
CA THR A 825 -32.45 66.94 21.26
C THR A 825 -31.97 66.68 19.83
N GLU A 826 -32.65 65.82 19.06
CA GLU A 826 -32.32 65.57 17.64
C GLU A 826 -32.50 66.83 16.78
N ILE A 827 -33.52 67.65 17.02
CA ILE A 827 -33.73 68.90 16.28
C ILE A 827 -32.59 69.88 16.55
N ALA A 828 -32.09 69.93 17.79
CA ALA A 828 -30.93 70.76 18.15
C ALA A 828 -29.64 70.27 17.47
N ILE A 829 -29.44 68.95 17.37
CA ILE A 829 -28.29 68.34 16.68
C ILE A 829 -28.34 68.59 15.16
N ILE A 830 -29.51 68.39 14.53
CA ILE A 830 -29.72 68.66 13.10
C ILE A 830 -29.50 70.14 12.79
N ALA A 831 -29.98 71.06 13.63
CA ALA A 831 -29.73 72.49 13.50
C ALA A 831 -28.23 72.84 13.64
N ALA A 832 -27.53 72.24 14.61
CA ALA A 832 -26.09 72.46 14.79
C ALA A 832 -25.25 71.99 13.60
N VAL A 833 -25.56 70.82 13.04
CA VAL A 833 -24.90 70.28 11.83
C VAL A 833 -25.18 71.17 10.62
N ALA A 834 -26.43 71.61 10.42
CA ALA A 834 -26.79 72.54 9.33
C ALA A 834 -26.02 73.87 9.42
N VAL A 835 -25.89 74.44 10.62
CA VAL A 835 -25.09 75.67 10.86
C VAL A 835 -23.61 75.44 10.56
N ALA A 836 -23.03 74.30 10.99
CA ALA A 836 -21.64 73.97 10.69
C ALA A 836 -21.37 73.85 9.18
N VAL A 837 -22.27 73.22 8.42
CA VAL A 837 -22.19 73.11 6.96
C VAL A 837 -22.28 74.49 6.29
N VAL A 838 -23.19 75.36 6.73
CA VAL A 838 -23.29 76.74 6.21
C VAL A 838 -22.03 77.55 6.49
N ILE A 839 -21.44 77.43 7.69
CA ILE A 839 -20.17 78.10 8.03
C ILE A 839 -19.02 77.56 7.14
N GLY A 840 -18.97 76.25 6.89
CA GLY A 840 -17.99 75.64 5.98
C GLY A 840 -18.12 76.15 4.54
N ILE A 841 -19.34 76.27 4.03
CA ILE A 841 -19.62 76.83 2.69
C ILE A 841 -19.21 78.32 2.62
N VAL A 842 -19.55 79.13 3.63
CA VAL A 842 -19.17 80.54 3.69
C VAL A 842 -17.64 80.72 3.78
N ALA A 843 -16.95 79.87 4.55
CA ALA A 843 -15.49 79.87 4.63
C ALA A 843 -14.84 79.49 3.28
N TYR A 844 -15.35 78.45 2.60
CA TYR A 844 -14.89 78.03 1.27
C TYR A 844 -15.08 79.14 0.22
N TRP A 845 -16.24 79.80 0.19
CA TRP A 845 -16.51 80.92 -0.72
C TRP A 845 -15.71 82.19 -0.35
N GLY A 846 -15.39 82.39 0.94
CA GLY A 846 -14.52 83.48 1.40
C GLY A 846 -13.06 83.30 0.95
N LEU A 847 -12.53 82.07 1.04
CA LEU A 847 -11.19 81.73 0.54
C LEU A 847 -11.11 81.82 -0.99
N LYS A 848 -12.15 81.37 -1.71
CA LYS A 848 -12.26 81.45 -3.18
C LYS A 848 -12.45 82.89 -3.72
N LYS A 849 -12.35 83.91 -2.87
CA LYS A 849 -12.30 85.35 -3.25
C LYS A 849 -10.99 86.05 -2.84
N ARG A 850 -9.95 85.29 -2.49
CA ARG A 850 -8.59 85.80 -2.16
C ARG A 850 -7.45 85.03 -2.85
N GLN A 851 -7.74 84.42 -3.99
CA GLN A 851 -6.79 84.12 -5.07
C GLN A 851 -7.38 84.70 -6.37
#